data_AF-A0A3E1RHC9-F1
#
_entry.id   AF-A0A3E1RHC9-F1
#
_cell.length_a   1.000
_cell.length_b   1.000
_cell.length_c   1.000
_cell.angle_alpha   90.00
_cell.angle_beta   90.00
_cell.angle_gamma   90.00
#
_symmetry.space_group_name_H-M   'P 1'
#
loop_
_entity.id
_entity.type
_entity.pdbx_description
1 polymer ?
#
loop_
_entity_poly.entity_id
_entity_poly.type
_entity_poly.pdbx_seq_one_letter_code
_entity_poly.pdbx_strand_id
1 'polypeptide(L)'
;MRLNSIKLSGFKSFAEPTNFLLPGQLVGVVGPNGCGKSNIMDAVRWVLGESKASELRGESMQDVIFNGTTTRKPASRSSVELVFDNADHRAGGQWGQFGEIAVKRVLTREGGSSYFINNQPVRRRDVQDVFLGTGLGPRAYAIIGQGTISRIIESKPEELRLFLEEAAGVSKYKERRRETENRLSDTRENLTRVEDILRELNANLEKLEKQAEVAQKYHTLHGEVTLKQHQQWFLKRAEALADQSKVQADGLSAVNALESRMADLRHIEAELEAVRQAHYAAGDHVNQAQGLLYEASTDVGRLEAEIRFVVEGRQRVEQRLVTLKEQIAQWAVRKEDAAAEIERLAELALHGDEQTELLAAQVEEQAQQLPEIEENLSKAQTTANEQRGAVVQVQQQIQVLAAEQRSIEEQSRGLSTRRERLSADRNALSAPDEDKLHDVQQQFEEATEAHAIAQERLHELQESVPALDEARRIAQQAVNTESARQADFSARLEALKTLQEKVKTDGKLQPWLAKHGLDHLQGLWSRIHIEQGWENALEGALRERLGALEVSRLDMVRAFAVDAPPAKLAFYSPPQAAIPEGASALPRLSDLLRVNDAGQRAILVDWLHGCFTASSFEEALAQRGQLKAGETIYVKSGHVVSSHSVSFYAQDSEQAGLLARAQEIENLEKQLRAQVLIADESRVALSRAESAYAQSAQALVTARREAAEAQTRNHTLQVEALRLTQLAEQARARSAQIESDLAEVDAQLEDLQERRATAEGRFESLDMQLADSQERHAQLDERVIEWQGKLSQCREQQRSLERQAQEASFAQRSLQARNAELSRAMETADQQSRSIDAEEQRAKEELARLTDAAAQGGLQDALALKLEREQSLGAKRSEYDDLTAKLRASDERRMQLERELDPLRQRITEFQLKEQAARLGFEQYEAQLVDAKADLEAVEQSIKDGNVRLFGMQSDIDRINREITALGAVNLAALDELAAARERKTFLDSQSTDLTDAMNILEDAIRKIDAETRELLSGTFNQVNEHFGRMFPELFGGGNARLVITGDEILDSGVQVIAQPPGKKNQTIHLLSGGEKALTAIALVFAIFQLNPAPFCLLDEVDAPLDDANTERYAKLVASMSKSTQFLFISHNKIAMEMAEQLIGVTMQEQGVSRIVAVDMESALSMAELA
;
A
#
# COMPACT_ATOMS: atom_id res chain seq x y z
N MET A 1 2.71 1.86 -32.18
CA MET A 1 2.55 1.30 -30.80
C MET A 1 2.10 -0.15 -30.94
N ARG A 2 2.67 -1.10 -30.19
CA ARG A 2 2.37 -2.55 -30.28
C ARG A 2 2.39 -3.19 -28.90
N LEU A 3 1.61 -4.25 -28.67
CA LEU A 3 1.62 -4.97 -27.40
C LEU A 3 2.75 -6.02 -27.41
N ASN A 4 3.80 -5.78 -26.63
CA ASN A 4 5.00 -6.62 -26.61
C ASN A 4 4.87 -7.78 -25.62
N SER A 5 4.35 -7.50 -24.42
CA SER A 5 4.08 -8.56 -23.44
C SER A 5 2.94 -8.25 -22.46
N ILE A 6 2.32 -9.31 -21.94
CA ILE A 6 1.31 -9.25 -20.87
C ILE A 6 1.82 -10.07 -19.68
N LYS A 7 2.07 -9.42 -18.55
CA LYS A 7 2.47 -10.07 -17.30
C LYS A 7 1.30 -10.15 -16.35
N LEU A 8 0.94 -11.36 -15.95
CA LEU A 8 -0.19 -11.66 -15.07
C LEU A 8 0.32 -12.29 -13.79
N SER A 9 -0.23 -11.93 -12.64
CA SER A 9 0.05 -12.63 -11.37
C SER A 9 -1.16 -12.55 -10.46
N GLY A 10 -1.63 -13.70 -9.97
CA GLY A 10 -2.78 -13.78 -9.06
C GLY A 10 -4.10 -13.31 -9.69
N PHE A 11 -4.22 -13.34 -11.02
CA PHE A 11 -5.38 -12.86 -11.77
C PHE A 11 -6.26 -14.03 -12.21
N LYS A 12 -7.50 -14.10 -11.69
CA LYS A 12 -8.44 -15.21 -11.95
C LYS A 12 -7.74 -16.57 -11.90
N SER A 13 -7.69 -17.35 -12.98
CA SER A 13 -7.08 -18.69 -13.02
C SER A 13 -5.53 -18.69 -13.13
N PHE A 14 -4.87 -17.53 -13.23
CA PHE A 14 -3.42 -17.40 -13.29
C PHE A 14 -2.83 -17.16 -11.88
N ALA A 15 -2.59 -18.24 -11.15
CA ALA A 15 -2.06 -18.19 -9.79
C ALA A 15 -0.58 -17.75 -9.74
N GLU A 16 0.24 -18.21 -10.68
CA GLU A 16 1.68 -17.92 -10.76
C GLU A 16 1.96 -16.69 -11.66
N PRO A 17 3.06 -15.95 -11.43
CA PRO A 17 3.53 -14.92 -12.34
C PRO A 17 3.79 -15.50 -13.73
N THR A 18 2.98 -15.10 -14.70
CA THR A 18 3.00 -15.64 -16.06
C THR A 18 3.23 -14.50 -17.04
N ASN A 19 4.20 -14.66 -17.93
CA ASN A 19 4.57 -13.66 -18.93
C ASN A 19 4.18 -14.16 -20.33
N PHE A 20 3.21 -13.48 -20.95
CA PHE A 20 2.82 -13.68 -22.36
C PHE A 20 3.71 -12.80 -23.23
N LEU A 21 4.55 -13.40 -24.07
CA LEU A 21 5.30 -12.68 -25.10
C LEU A 21 4.52 -12.71 -26.42
N LEU A 22 4.40 -11.56 -27.08
CA LEU A 22 3.61 -11.39 -28.32
C LEU A 22 4.47 -10.78 -29.44
N PRO A 23 5.47 -11.50 -29.96
CA PRO A 23 6.36 -10.98 -31.01
C PRO A 23 5.70 -10.90 -32.39
N GLY A 24 4.68 -11.72 -32.67
CA GLY A 24 4.00 -11.82 -33.96
C GLY A 24 2.88 -10.78 -34.20
N GLN A 25 2.48 -10.60 -35.47
CA GLN A 25 1.37 -9.72 -35.86
C GLN A 25 0.02 -10.45 -35.84
N LEU A 26 0.02 -11.77 -36.02
CA LEU A 26 -1.21 -12.58 -35.99
C LEU A 26 -1.05 -13.75 -35.00
N VAL A 27 -1.52 -13.56 -33.77
CA VAL A 27 -1.35 -14.51 -32.67
C VAL A 27 -2.68 -15.17 -32.32
N GLY A 28 -2.71 -16.50 -32.37
CA GLY A 28 -3.87 -17.29 -31.97
C GLY A 28 -3.70 -17.87 -30.56
N VAL A 29 -4.70 -17.71 -29.70
CA VAL A 29 -4.74 -18.31 -28.36
C VAL A 29 -5.69 -19.49 -28.36
N VAL A 30 -5.16 -20.69 -28.12
CA VAL A 30 -5.89 -21.96 -28.26
C VAL A 30 -5.81 -22.79 -26.98
N GLY A 31 -6.76 -23.71 -26.78
CA GLY A 31 -6.75 -24.60 -25.62
C GLY A 31 -8.13 -25.21 -25.34
N PRO A 32 -8.22 -26.21 -24.43
CA PRO A 32 -9.48 -26.87 -24.09
C PRO A 32 -10.54 -25.89 -23.53
N ASN A 33 -11.83 -26.22 -23.62
CA ASN A 33 -12.87 -25.39 -23.02
C ASN A 33 -12.69 -25.31 -21.50
N GLY A 34 -12.84 -24.10 -20.95
CA GLY A 34 -12.66 -23.86 -19.51
C GLY A 34 -11.21 -23.64 -19.05
N CYS A 35 -10.20 -23.64 -19.94
CA CYS A 35 -8.80 -23.49 -19.53
C CYS A 35 -8.32 -22.08 -19.16
N GLY A 36 -9.21 -21.08 -19.18
CA GLY A 36 -8.90 -19.69 -18.81
C GLY A 36 -8.45 -18.78 -19.97
N LYS A 37 -8.67 -19.17 -21.24
CA LYS A 37 -8.34 -18.36 -22.44
C LYS A 37 -8.93 -16.95 -22.36
N SER A 38 -10.22 -16.89 -22.08
CA SER A 38 -11.00 -15.67 -21.94
C SER A 38 -10.55 -14.75 -20.78
N ASN A 39 -9.83 -15.29 -19.78
CA ASN A 39 -9.30 -14.47 -18.68
C ASN A 39 -8.17 -13.54 -19.14
N ILE A 40 -7.50 -13.85 -20.26
CA ILE A 40 -6.46 -12.98 -20.84
C ILE A 40 -7.08 -11.69 -21.36
N MET A 41 -8.23 -11.79 -22.05
CA MET A 41 -8.98 -10.61 -22.49
C MET A 41 -9.44 -9.76 -21.31
N ASP A 42 -9.98 -10.41 -20.27
CA ASP A 42 -10.45 -9.72 -19.07
C ASP A 42 -9.29 -8.97 -18.38
N ALA A 43 -8.07 -9.54 -18.40
CA ALA A 43 -6.88 -8.88 -17.87
C ALA A 43 -6.49 -7.62 -18.65
N VAL A 44 -6.54 -7.66 -19.98
CA VAL A 44 -6.26 -6.51 -20.84
C VAL A 44 -7.32 -5.41 -20.63
N ARG A 45 -8.60 -5.76 -20.63
CA ARG A 45 -9.72 -4.82 -20.35
C ARG A 45 -9.59 -4.16 -18.98
N TRP A 46 -9.20 -4.94 -17.98
CA TRP A 46 -9.05 -4.47 -16.61
C TRP A 46 -7.93 -3.44 -16.48
N VAL A 47 -6.77 -3.63 -17.12
CA VAL A 47 -5.67 -2.65 -17.07
C VAL A 47 -6.03 -1.36 -17.82
N LEU A 48 -6.76 -1.45 -18.93
CA LEU A 48 -7.13 -0.29 -19.76
C LEU A 48 -8.22 0.61 -19.15
N GLY A 49 -8.78 0.25 -18.00
CA GLY A 49 -9.62 1.17 -17.21
C GLY A 49 -11.07 0.74 -17.01
N GLU A 50 -11.45 -0.49 -17.37
CA GLU A 50 -12.79 -1.00 -17.07
C GLU A 50 -12.99 -1.15 -15.55
N SER A 51 -14.16 -0.69 -15.08
CA SER A 51 -14.52 -0.59 -13.67
C SER A 51 -15.80 -1.36 -13.31
N LYS A 52 -16.55 -1.83 -14.31
CA LYS A 52 -17.72 -2.67 -14.10
C LYS A 52 -17.31 -4.15 -13.98
N ALA A 53 -17.57 -4.75 -12.82
CA ALA A 53 -17.31 -6.17 -12.58
C ALA A 53 -18.04 -7.10 -13.56
N SER A 54 -19.26 -6.72 -13.96
CA SER A 54 -20.08 -7.48 -14.92
C SER A 54 -19.40 -7.65 -16.29
N GLU A 55 -18.66 -6.63 -16.75
CA GLU A 55 -17.95 -6.66 -18.04
C GLU A 55 -16.67 -7.50 -17.99
N LEU A 56 -16.20 -7.81 -16.77
CA LEU A 56 -15.07 -8.69 -16.49
C LEU A 56 -15.54 -10.08 -16.06
N ARG A 57 -16.81 -10.46 -16.32
CA ARG A 57 -17.38 -11.77 -15.96
C ARG A 57 -17.24 -12.09 -14.46
N GLY A 58 -17.51 -11.11 -13.60
CA GLY A 58 -17.54 -11.25 -12.14
C GLY A 58 -18.69 -10.44 -11.51
N GLU A 59 -19.06 -10.75 -10.27
CA GLU A 59 -20.08 -10.02 -9.51
C GLU A 59 -19.46 -8.84 -8.75
N SER A 60 -18.23 -9.03 -8.25
CA SER A 60 -17.43 -8.05 -7.52
C SER A 60 -16.07 -7.84 -8.18
N MET A 61 -15.49 -6.65 -8.01
CA MET A 61 -14.13 -6.37 -8.48
C MET A 61 -13.08 -7.25 -7.77
N GLN A 62 -13.41 -7.83 -6.60
CA GLN A 62 -12.54 -8.78 -5.90
C GLN A 62 -12.43 -10.14 -6.62
N ASP A 63 -13.40 -10.50 -7.47
CA ASP A 63 -13.41 -11.77 -8.23
C ASP A 63 -12.32 -11.84 -9.31
N VAL A 64 -11.63 -10.73 -9.52
CA VAL A 64 -10.45 -10.63 -10.39
C VAL A 64 -9.21 -11.24 -9.73
N ILE A 65 -9.22 -11.42 -8.40
CA ILE A 65 -8.13 -12.05 -7.64
C ILE A 65 -8.31 -13.58 -7.62
N PHE A 66 -7.23 -14.34 -7.80
CA PHE A 66 -7.27 -15.81 -7.71
C PHE A 66 -7.80 -16.26 -6.35
N ASN A 67 -8.93 -16.97 -6.36
CA ASN A 67 -9.64 -17.40 -5.16
C ASN A 67 -9.17 -18.74 -4.57
N GLY A 68 -8.10 -19.34 -5.12
CA GLY A 68 -7.55 -20.59 -4.64
C GLY A 68 -8.17 -21.83 -5.30
N THR A 69 -7.51 -22.97 -5.16
CA THR A 69 -7.98 -24.31 -5.56
C THR A 69 -7.82 -25.26 -4.37
N THR A 70 -8.26 -26.52 -4.50
CA THR A 70 -8.06 -27.55 -3.45
C THR A 70 -6.57 -27.77 -3.11
N THR A 71 -5.67 -27.53 -4.06
CA THR A 71 -4.22 -27.70 -3.92
C THR A 71 -3.47 -26.38 -3.68
N ARG A 72 -4.06 -25.21 -3.98
CA ARG A 72 -3.37 -23.91 -3.91
C ARG A 72 -4.12 -22.85 -3.11
N LYS A 73 -3.40 -22.13 -2.27
CA LYS A 73 -3.95 -21.04 -1.45
C LYS A 73 -4.45 -19.87 -2.31
N PRO A 74 -5.49 -19.14 -1.86
CA PRO A 74 -5.95 -17.94 -2.54
C PRO A 74 -4.88 -16.84 -2.57
N ALA A 75 -4.80 -16.08 -3.66
CA ALA A 75 -3.86 -14.97 -3.78
C ALA A 75 -4.34 -13.75 -2.98
N SER A 76 -3.42 -13.03 -2.33
CA SER A 76 -3.74 -11.80 -1.57
C SER A 76 -3.86 -10.56 -2.45
N ARG A 77 -3.27 -10.59 -3.65
CA ARG A 77 -3.27 -9.50 -4.63
C ARG A 77 -3.32 -10.06 -6.05
N SER A 78 -3.90 -9.27 -6.95
CA SER A 78 -3.85 -9.46 -8.40
C SER A 78 -3.06 -8.30 -9.02
N SER A 79 -2.15 -8.62 -9.93
CA SER A 79 -1.45 -7.61 -10.72
C SER A 79 -1.38 -8.01 -12.18
N VAL A 80 -1.72 -7.08 -13.06
CA VAL A 80 -1.58 -7.22 -14.50
C VAL A 80 -0.77 -6.04 -15.01
N GLU A 81 0.23 -6.32 -15.83
CA GLU A 81 1.10 -5.34 -16.47
C GLU A 81 1.12 -5.58 -17.97
N LEU A 82 0.74 -4.56 -18.74
CA LEU A 82 0.78 -4.53 -20.19
C LEU A 82 1.99 -3.72 -20.62
N VAL A 83 2.85 -4.30 -21.44
CA VAL A 83 4.06 -3.66 -21.93
C VAL A 83 3.89 -3.35 -23.41
N PHE A 84 3.94 -2.07 -23.73
CA PHE A 84 3.77 -1.56 -25.08
C PHE A 84 5.08 -1.05 -25.65
N ASP A 85 5.42 -1.48 -26.86
CA ASP A 85 6.43 -0.84 -27.69
C ASP A 85 5.82 0.42 -28.33
N ASN A 86 6.42 1.57 -28.08
CA ASN A 86 6.01 2.89 -28.56
C ASN A 86 7.04 3.49 -29.54
N ALA A 87 7.70 2.67 -30.36
CA ALA A 87 8.62 3.15 -31.42
C ALA A 87 8.02 4.23 -32.35
N ASP A 88 6.70 4.21 -32.58
CA ASP A 88 6.00 5.19 -33.41
C ASP A 88 5.58 6.48 -32.67
N HIS A 89 5.91 6.63 -31.38
CA HIS A 89 5.53 7.77 -30.52
C HIS A 89 4.04 8.17 -30.58
N ARG A 90 3.13 7.19 -30.68
CA ARG A 90 1.68 7.42 -30.80
C ARG A 90 0.98 7.67 -29.45
N ALA A 91 1.65 7.41 -28.33
CA ALA A 91 1.10 7.62 -26.99
C ALA A 91 0.99 9.12 -26.64
N GLY A 92 -0.14 9.50 -26.02
CA GLY A 92 -0.42 10.88 -25.62
C GLY A 92 0.24 11.31 -24.30
N GLY A 93 0.37 12.62 -24.10
CA GLY A 93 0.78 13.22 -22.82
C GLY A 93 2.29 13.18 -22.54
N GLN A 94 2.66 13.29 -21.26
CA GLN A 94 4.06 13.38 -20.80
C GLN A 94 4.85 12.06 -21.02
N TRP A 95 4.15 10.97 -21.33
CA TRP A 95 4.70 9.61 -21.46
C TRP A 95 5.06 9.22 -22.90
N GLY A 96 4.72 10.04 -23.89
CA GLY A 96 5.01 9.77 -25.31
C GLY A 96 6.51 9.77 -25.67
N GLN A 97 7.35 10.32 -24.80
CA GLN A 97 8.82 10.38 -25.00
C GLN A 97 9.51 9.03 -24.77
N PHE A 98 8.85 8.09 -24.08
CA PHE A 98 9.41 6.78 -23.79
C PHE A 98 9.16 5.83 -24.97
N GLY A 99 10.21 5.10 -25.38
CA GLY A 99 10.13 4.08 -26.43
C GLY A 99 9.38 2.82 -26.01
N GLU A 100 9.24 2.59 -24.70
CA GLU A 100 8.46 1.49 -24.12
C GLU A 100 7.61 2.02 -22.96
N ILE A 101 6.34 1.63 -22.91
CA ILE A 101 5.37 2.07 -21.91
C ILE A 101 4.78 0.83 -21.24
N ALA A 102 5.03 0.65 -19.94
CA ALA A 102 4.47 -0.40 -19.12
C ALA A 102 3.31 0.15 -18.27
N VAL A 103 2.09 -0.30 -18.54
CA VAL A 103 0.90 0.07 -17.75
C VAL A 103 0.52 -1.09 -16.86
N LYS A 104 0.52 -0.86 -15.55
CA LYS A 104 0.28 -1.88 -14.54
C LYS A 104 -0.88 -1.49 -13.62
N ARG A 105 -1.78 -2.42 -13.37
CA ARG A 105 -2.86 -2.28 -12.39
C ARG A 105 -2.70 -3.34 -11.30
N VAL A 106 -2.84 -2.93 -10.04
CA VAL A 106 -2.75 -3.81 -8.86
C VAL A 106 -4.01 -3.66 -8.02
N LEU A 107 -4.58 -4.78 -7.59
CA LEU A 107 -5.71 -4.82 -6.68
C LEU A 107 -5.43 -5.77 -5.51
N THR A 108 -5.66 -5.27 -4.30
CA THR A 108 -5.54 -6.03 -3.05
C THR A 108 -6.92 -6.46 -2.56
N ARG A 109 -6.98 -7.53 -1.75
CA ARG A 109 -8.25 -7.99 -1.12
C ARG A 109 -8.90 -6.94 -0.21
N GLU A 110 -8.13 -5.96 0.27
CA GLU A 110 -8.59 -4.84 1.09
C GLU A 110 -9.34 -3.75 0.26
N GLY A 111 -9.41 -3.89 -1.07
CA GLY A 111 -10.17 -3.00 -1.95
C GLY A 111 -9.38 -1.86 -2.60
N GLY A 112 -8.06 -1.78 -2.37
CA GLY A 112 -7.21 -0.77 -3.00
C GLY A 112 -6.88 -1.12 -4.45
N SER A 113 -7.44 -0.38 -5.41
CA SER A 113 -7.07 -0.46 -6.84
C SER A 113 -6.09 0.68 -7.19
N SER A 114 -4.85 0.33 -7.54
CA SER A 114 -3.80 1.30 -7.89
C SER A 114 -3.32 1.13 -9.33
N TYR A 115 -3.09 2.24 -10.02
CA TYR A 115 -2.54 2.29 -11.37
C TYR A 115 -1.09 2.75 -11.33
N PHE A 116 -0.27 2.16 -12.20
CA PHE A 116 1.13 2.49 -12.39
C PHE A 116 1.45 2.61 -13.88
N ILE A 117 2.24 3.62 -14.25
CA ILE A 117 2.87 3.72 -15.58
C ILE A 117 4.38 3.71 -15.33
N ASN A 118 5.11 2.79 -15.97
CA ASN A 118 6.56 2.61 -15.77
C ASN A 118 6.96 2.54 -14.28
N ASN A 119 6.18 1.79 -13.49
CA ASN A 119 6.29 1.65 -12.02
C ASN A 119 6.05 2.93 -11.18
N GLN A 120 5.62 4.04 -11.78
CA GLN A 120 5.21 5.24 -11.04
C GLN A 120 3.70 5.25 -10.78
N PRO A 121 3.24 5.54 -9.54
CA PRO A 121 1.82 5.57 -9.22
C PRO A 121 1.13 6.76 -9.91
N VAL A 122 0.06 6.48 -10.65
CA VAL A 122 -0.69 7.50 -11.42
C VAL A 122 -2.18 7.40 -11.16
N ARG A 123 -2.93 8.44 -11.52
CA ARG A 123 -4.40 8.41 -11.45
C ARG A 123 -4.94 7.70 -12.68
N ARG A 124 -6.17 7.18 -12.56
CA ARG A 124 -6.90 6.55 -13.68
C ARG A 124 -7.01 7.48 -14.89
N ARG A 125 -7.18 8.79 -14.67
CA ARG A 125 -7.26 9.79 -15.74
C ARG A 125 -5.96 9.85 -16.55
N ASP A 126 -4.81 9.77 -15.89
CA ASP A 126 -3.50 9.82 -16.55
C ASP A 126 -3.29 8.61 -17.47
N VAL A 127 -3.80 7.43 -17.08
CA VAL A 127 -3.81 6.23 -17.93
C VAL A 127 -4.73 6.41 -19.14
N GLN A 128 -5.90 7.01 -18.96
CA GLN A 128 -6.83 7.32 -20.07
C GLN A 128 -6.23 8.34 -21.05
N ASP A 129 -5.50 9.33 -20.54
CA ASP A 129 -4.85 10.36 -21.36
C ASP A 129 -3.71 9.78 -22.22
N VAL A 130 -3.01 8.73 -21.77
CA VAL A 130 -1.97 8.03 -22.57
C VAL A 130 -2.57 7.34 -23.80
N PHE A 131 -3.76 6.76 -23.66
CA PHE A 131 -4.44 6.00 -24.72
C PHE A 131 -5.46 6.83 -25.51
N LEU A 132 -5.68 8.10 -25.15
CA LEU A 132 -6.62 8.98 -25.84
C LEU A 132 -6.17 9.21 -27.30
N GLY A 133 -7.04 8.91 -28.26
CA GLY A 133 -6.73 9.03 -29.69
C GLY A 133 -5.94 7.87 -30.30
N THR A 134 -5.61 6.83 -29.51
CA THR A 134 -4.95 5.60 -30.00
C THR A 134 -5.92 4.47 -30.35
N GLY A 135 -7.23 4.68 -30.14
CA GLY A 135 -8.26 3.65 -30.30
C GLY A 135 -8.39 2.68 -29.10
N LEU A 136 -7.61 2.87 -28.03
CA LEU A 136 -7.56 2.03 -26.83
C LEU A 136 -8.19 2.69 -25.57
N GLY A 137 -9.33 3.37 -25.74
CA GLY A 137 -10.10 3.93 -24.61
C GLY A 137 -10.86 2.87 -23.77
N PRO A 138 -11.44 3.27 -22.62
CA PRO A 138 -12.29 2.38 -21.80
C PRO A 138 -13.59 1.94 -22.49
N ARG A 139 -13.94 2.53 -23.65
CA ARG A 139 -15.05 2.13 -24.51
C ARG A 139 -14.57 1.64 -25.89
N ALA A 140 -13.27 1.32 -26.00
CA ALA A 140 -12.62 0.96 -27.25
C ALA A 140 -13.29 -0.20 -27.99
N TYR A 141 -13.42 -0.03 -29.31
CA TYR A 141 -13.80 -1.05 -30.28
C TYR A 141 -12.68 -2.07 -30.57
N ALA A 142 -11.48 -1.87 -30.01
CA ALA A 142 -10.32 -2.73 -30.20
C ALA A 142 -10.41 -4.07 -29.43
N ILE A 143 -11.32 -4.21 -28.47
CA ILE A 143 -11.49 -5.45 -27.69
C ILE A 143 -12.89 -6.01 -27.90
N ILE A 144 -13.00 -6.98 -28.79
CA ILE A 144 -14.26 -7.63 -29.16
C ILE A 144 -14.42 -8.91 -28.34
N GLY A 145 -15.19 -8.80 -27.25
CA GLY A 145 -15.52 -9.93 -26.39
C GLY A 145 -16.82 -10.62 -26.77
N GLN A 146 -17.05 -11.81 -26.23
CA GLN A 146 -18.30 -12.56 -26.36
C GLN A 146 -19.52 -11.68 -25.98
N GLY A 147 -20.46 -11.49 -26.92
CA GLY A 147 -21.64 -10.63 -26.73
C GLY A 147 -21.48 -9.15 -27.10
N THR A 148 -20.25 -8.65 -27.33
CA THR A 148 -20.00 -7.27 -27.80
C THR A 148 -20.61 -7.05 -29.19
N ILE A 149 -20.51 -8.08 -30.05
CA ILE A 149 -21.09 -8.11 -31.40
C ILE A 149 -22.61 -7.98 -31.34
N SER A 150 -23.27 -8.73 -30.46
CA SER A 150 -24.72 -8.63 -30.25
C SER A 150 -25.13 -7.27 -29.69
N ARG A 151 -24.35 -6.70 -28.75
CA ARG A 151 -24.60 -5.36 -28.19
C ARG A 151 -24.52 -4.27 -29.25
N ILE A 152 -23.52 -4.28 -30.13
CA ILE A 152 -23.38 -3.28 -31.20
C ILE A 152 -24.57 -3.34 -32.18
N ILE A 153 -25.13 -4.52 -32.40
CA ILE A 153 -26.31 -4.74 -33.26
C ILE A 153 -27.62 -4.31 -32.60
N GLU A 154 -27.75 -4.55 -31.30
CA GLU A 154 -28.96 -4.25 -30.51
C GLU A 154 -28.97 -2.85 -29.91
N SER A 155 -27.85 -2.12 -30.04
CA SER A 155 -27.68 -0.74 -29.58
C SER A 155 -28.70 0.19 -30.25
N LYS A 156 -29.15 1.19 -29.49
CA LYS A 156 -29.99 2.25 -30.05
C LYS A 156 -29.19 3.03 -31.11
N PRO A 157 -29.85 3.63 -32.12
CA PRO A 157 -29.17 4.46 -33.13
C PRO A 157 -28.27 5.57 -32.54
N GLU A 158 -28.62 6.11 -31.38
CA GLU A 158 -27.82 7.10 -30.63
C GLU A 158 -26.55 6.49 -30.01
N GLU A 159 -26.61 5.24 -29.55
CA GLU A 159 -25.46 4.52 -28.98
C GLU A 159 -24.48 4.10 -30.08
N LEU A 160 -24.99 3.72 -31.26
CA LEU A 160 -24.13 3.42 -32.41
C LEU A 160 -23.33 4.65 -32.88
N ARG A 161 -23.91 5.85 -32.75
CA ARG A 161 -23.23 7.12 -33.04
C ARG A 161 -22.02 7.33 -32.14
N LEU A 162 -22.10 6.95 -30.86
CA LEU A 162 -21.00 7.12 -29.92
C LEU A 162 -19.74 6.35 -30.37
N PHE A 163 -19.89 5.17 -30.96
CA PHE A 163 -18.76 4.41 -31.52
C PHE A 163 -18.14 5.10 -32.73
N LEU A 164 -18.94 5.77 -33.56
CA LEU A 164 -18.44 6.59 -34.67
C LEU A 164 -17.76 7.87 -34.19
N GLU A 165 -18.26 8.50 -33.11
CA GLU A 165 -17.60 9.66 -32.48
C GLU A 165 -16.21 9.30 -31.92
N GLU A 166 -16.09 8.13 -31.30
CA GLU A 166 -14.83 7.61 -30.76
C GLU A 166 -13.84 7.25 -31.89
N ALA A 167 -14.32 6.60 -32.95
CA ALA A 167 -13.52 6.29 -34.13
C ALA A 167 -13.10 7.55 -34.90
N ALA A 168 -13.91 8.60 -34.92
CA ALA A 168 -13.56 9.90 -35.50
C ALA A 168 -12.59 10.71 -34.62
N GLY A 169 -12.30 10.27 -33.38
CA GLY A 169 -11.45 11.00 -32.43
C GLY A 169 -12.07 12.30 -31.92
N VAL A 170 -13.39 12.44 -32.05
CA VAL A 170 -14.14 13.69 -31.78
C VAL A 170 -14.41 13.88 -30.28
N SER A 171 -14.25 12.85 -29.46
CA SER A 171 -14.50 12.90 -28.01
C SER A 171 -13.71 14.02 -27.29
N LYS A 172 -12.47 14.28 -27.72
CA LYS A 172 -11.63 15.40 -27.23
C LYS A 172 -12.26 16.77 -27.54
N TYR A 173 -12.83 16.90 -28.73
CA TYR A 173 -13.45 18.13 -29.20
C TYR A 173 -14.77 18.41 -28.47
N LYS A 174 -15.54 17.37 -28.15
CA LYS A 174 -16.80 17.47 -27.38
C LYS A 174 -16.57 17.90 -25.93
N GLU A 175 -15.53 17.38 -25.28
CA GLU A 175 -15.16 17.79 -23.92
C GLU A 175 -14.66 19.24 -23.90
N ARG A 176 -13.83 19.62 -24.89
CA ARG A 176 -13.37 21.00 -25.08
C ARG A 176 -14.52 21.96 -25.41
N ARG A 177 -15.50 21.54 -26.20
CA ARG A 177 -16.71 22.30 -26.53
C ARG A 177 -17.51 22.62 -25.28
N ARG A 178 -17.76 21.62 -24.42
CA ARG A 178 -18.51 21.79 -23.16
C ARG A 178 -17.83 22.79 -22.20
N GLU A 179 -16.50 22.74 -22.12
CA GLU A 179 -15.73 23.71 -21.33
C GLU A 179 -15.84 25.14 -21.91
N THR A 180 -15.75 25.25 -23.23
CA THR A 180 -15.86 26.53 -23.96
C THR A 180 -17.27 27.13 -23.83
N GLU A 181 -18.31 26.30 -23.84
CA GLU A 181 -19.72 26.68 -23.68
C GLU A 181 -20.01 27.24 -22.28
N ASN A 182 -19.45 26.63 -21.23
CA ASN A 182 -19.54 27.18 -19.87
C ASN A 182 -18.85 28.57 -19.77
N ARG A 183 -17.66 28.72 -20.36
CA ARG A 183 -16.94 30.01 -20.40
C ARG A 183 -17.67 31.08 -21.23
N LEU A 184 -18.38 30.67 -22.29
CA LEU A 184 -19.22 31.55 -23.11
C LEU A 184 -20.41 32.09 -22.31
N SER A 185 -21.05 31.24 -21.50
CA SER A 185 -22.14 31.63 -20.60
C SER A 185 -21.70 32.73 -19.63
N ASP A 186 -20.54 32.56 -18.98
CA ASP A 186 -19.99 33.54 -18.04
C ASP A 186 -19.60 34.86 -18.74
N THR A 187 -19.05 34.78 -19.95
CA THR A 187 -18.68 35.96 -20.77
C THR A 187 -19.91 36.76 -21.20
N ARG A 188 -21.03 36.09 -21.53
CA ARG A 188 -22.30 36.76 -21.90
C ARG A 188 -22.89 37.56 -20.73
N GLU A 189 -22.85 37.02 -19.51
CA GLU A 189 -23.34 37.74 -18.33
C GLU A 189 -22.50 39.01 -18.07
N ASN A 190 -21.18 38.93 -18.26
CA ASN A 190 -20.28 40.08 -18.10
C ASN A 190 -20.44 41.13 -19.21
N LEU A 191 -20.62 40.71 -20.47
CA LEU A 191 -20.85 41.62 -21.60
C LEU A 191 -22.13 42.45 -21.41
N THR A 192 -23.20 41.82 -20.93
CA THR A 192 -24.48 42.50 -20.67
C THR A 192 -24.32 43.65 -19.66
N ARG A 193 -23.45 43.49 -18.64
CA ARG A 193 -23.15 44.56 -17.67
C ARG A 193 -22.33 45.71 -18.26
N VAL A 194 -21.39 45.41 -19.17
CA VAL A 194 -20.54 46.43 -19.81
C VAL A 194 -21.34 47.24 -20.84
N GLU A 195 -22.26 46.61 -21.57
CA GLU A 195 -23.15 47.28 -22.52
C GLU A 195 -24.07 48.32 -21.86
N ASP A 196 -24.56 48.05 -20.65
CA ASP A 196 -25.36 49.01 -19.88
C ASP A 196 -24.55 50.25 -19.48
N ILE A 197 -23.27 50.09 -19.12
CA ILE A 197 -22.35 51.19 -18.78
C ILE A 197 -21.99 52.00 -20.04
N LEU A 198 -21.77 51.35 -21.19
CA LEU A 198 -21.45 52.02 -22.46
C LEU A 198 -22.61 52.86 -23.00
N ARG A 199 -23.86 52.43 -22.78
CA ARG A 199 -25.05 53.23 -23.16
C ARG A 199 -25.11 54.55 -22.39
N GLU A 200 -24.75 54.56 -21.11
CA GLU A 200 -24.69 55.76 -20.29
C GLU A 200 -23.52 56.68 -20.69
N LEU A 201 -22.36 56.10 -21.04
CA LEU A 201 -21.15 56.85 -21.40
C LEU A 201 -21.23 57.52 -22.79
N ASN A 202 -21.90 56.88 -23.75
CA ASN A 202 -22.11 57.41 -25.11
C ASN A 202 -22.98 58.68 -25.11
N ALA A 203 -23.99 58.75 -24.24
CA ALA A 203 -24.84 59.93 -24.08
C ALA A 203 -24.09 61.15 -23.50
N ASN A 204 -22.92 60.93 -22.89
CA ASN A 204 -22.07 61.99 -22.32
C ASN A 204 -21.01 62.50 -23.32
N LEU A 205 -20.52 61.67 -24.25
CA LEU A 205 -19.50 62.06 -25.23
C LEU A 205 -20.01 63.00 -26.33
N GLU A 206 -21.24 62.81 -26.80
CA GLU A 206 -21.89 63.70 -27.78
C GLU A 206 -22.02 65.14 -27.27
N LYS A 207 -22.02 65.34 -25.95
CA LYS A 207 -22.10 66.65 -25.31
C LYS A 207 -20.74 67.36 -25.24
N LEU A 208 -19.63 66.61 -25.20
CA LEU A 208 -18.26 67.13 -25.06
C LEU A 208 -17.68 67.62 -26.40
N GLU A 209 -18.04 66.97 -27.51
CA GLU A 209 -17.53 67.26 -28.86
C GLU A 209 -17.92 68.65 -29.38
N LYS A 210 -19.12 69.13 -29.01
CA LYS A 210 -19.63 70.47 -29.33
C LYS A 210 -18.92 71.60 -28.58
N GLN A 211 -18.12 71.28 -27.57
CA GLN A 211 -17.51 72.27 -26.70
C GLN A 211 -16.06 72.60 -27.10
N ALA A 212 -15.41 71.75 -27.92
CA ALA A 212 -14.02 71.91 -28.37
C ALA A 212 -13.84 73.00 -29.44
N GLU A 213 -14.85 73.21 -30.29
CA GLU A 213 -14.86 74.21 -31.36
C GLU A 213 -14.86 75.66 -30.80
N VAL A 214 -15.26 75.79 -29.54
CA VAL A 214 -15.35 77.05 -28.80
C VAL A 214 -13.94 77.46 -28.29
N ALA A 215 -12.99 76.51 -28.16
CA ALA A 215 -11.56 76.63 -27.76
C ALA A 215 -10.73 77.66 -28.53
N GLN A 216 -10.96 77.80 -29.83
CA GLN A 216 -10.09 78.60 -30.69
C GLN A 216 -10.18 80.12 -30.42
N LYS A 217 -11.31 80.61 -29.90
CA LYS A 217 -11.53 82.05 -29.61
C LYS A 217 -10.91 82.51 -28.28
N TYR A 218 -10.51 81.58 -27.41
CA TYR A 218 -9.88 81.82 -26.11
C TYR A 218 -8.47 82.43 -26.20
N HIS A 219 -7.73 82.13 -27.27
CA HIS A 219 -6.31 82.49 -27.38
C HIS A 219 -6.02 84.00 -27.42
N THR A 220 -6.97 84.86 -27.79
CA THR A 220 -6.72 86.29 -28.01
C THR A 220 -6.86 87.15 -26.74
N LEU A 221 -7.78 86.79 -25.86
CA LEU A 221 -7.97 87.39 -24.53
C LEU A 221 -6.94 86.89 -23.50
N HIS A 222 -6.20 85.86 -23.88
CA HIS A 222 -5.08 85.29 -23.14
C HIS A 222 -3.91 86.27 -22.93
N GLY A 223 -3.82 87.36 -23.71
CA GLY A 223 -2.76 88.38 -23.63
C GLY A 223 -2.90 89.40 -22.49
N GLU A 224 -4.12 89.75 -22.08
CA GLU A 224 -4.37 90.61 -20.91
C GLU A 224 -4.34 89.82 -19.59
N VAL A 225 -4.68 88.53 -19.71
CA VAL A 225 -4.45 87.52 -18.68
C VAL A 225 -2.95 87.46 -18.31
N THR A 226 -2.01 87.68 -19.24
CA THR A 226 -0.56 87.54 -18.99
C THR A 226 0.01 88.52 -17.94
N LEU A 227 -0.48 89.76 -17.88
CA LEU A 227 -0.02 90.75 -16.90
C LEU A 227 -0.55 90.46 -15.49
N LYS A 228 -1.84 90.09 -15.39
CA LYS A 228 -2.43 89.62 -14.12
C LYS A 228 -1.89 88.24 -13.72
N GLN A 229 -1.44 87.43 -14.69
CA GLN A 229 -0.71 86.18 -14.48
C GLN A 229 0.62 86.42 -13.77
N HIS A 230 1.39 87.46 -14.11
CA HIS A 230 2.66 87.73 -13.41
C HIS A 230 2.44 88.08 -11.92
N GLN A 231 1.41 88.88 -11.62
CA GLN A 231 1.03 89.19 -10.23
C GLN A 231 0.42 87.96 -9.52
N GLN A 232 -0.33 87.13 -10.25
CA GLN A 232 -0.85 85.86 -9.77
C GLN A 232 0.27 84.84 -9.51
N TRP A 233 1.31 84.76 -10.34
CA TRP A 233 2.48 83.87 -10.16
C TRP A 233 3.28 84.27 -8.93
N PHE A 234 3.39 85.57 -8.64
CA PHE A 234 4.03 86.06 -7.41
C PHE A 234 3.27 85.63 -6.14
N LEU A 235 1.94 85.71 -6.15
CA LEU A 235 1.10 85.29 -5.01
C LEU A 235 0.94 83.75 -4.95
N LYS A 236 0.88 83.06 -6.09
CA LYS A 236 0.88 81.59 -6.19
C LYS A 236 2.21 80.97 -5.82
N ARG A 237 3.33 81.68 -5.99
CA ARG A 237 4.63 81.27 -5.43
C ARG A 237 4.56 81.24 -3.89
N ALA A 238 3.90 82.21 -3.27
CA ALA A 238 3.68 82.22 -1.83
C ALA A 238 2.67 81.15 -1.36
N GLU A 239 1.63 80.86 -2.15
CA GLU A 239 0.66 79.78 -1.90
C GLU A 239 1.29 78.39 -2.09
N ALA A 240 2.09 78.17 -3.14
CA ALA A 240 2.82 76.93 -3.40
C ALA A 240 3.83 76.61 -2.28
N LEU A 241 4.45 77.62 -1.66
CA LEU A 241 5.30 77.45 -0.48
C LEU A 241 4.50 77.04 0.77
N ALA A 242 3.28 77.56 0.93
CA ALA A 242 2.37 77.18 2.01
C ALA A 242 1.78 75.77 1.78
N ASP A 243 1.40 75.43 0.55
CA ASP A 243 0.94 74.11 0.13
C ASP A 243 2.05 73.07 0.23
N GLN A 244 3.29 73.42 -0.11
CA GLN A 244 4.45 72.56 0.13
C GLN A 244 4.57 72.22 1.62
N SER A 245 4.46 73.21 2.50
CA SER A 245 4.52 73.00 3.96
C SER A 245 3.35 72.14 4.48
N LYS A 246 2.15 72.30 3.90
CA LYS A 246 0.95 71.55 4.26
C LYS A 246 0.99 70.10 3.75
N VAL A 247 1.36 69.90 2.49
CA VAL A 247 1.53 68.56 1.87
C VAL A 247 2.66 67.80 2.55
N GLN A 248 3.72 68.48 2.98
CA GLN A 248 4.78 67.89 3.78
C GLN A 248 4.25 67.40 5.14
N ALA A 249 3.38 68.18 5.82
CA ALA A 249 2.74 67.77 7.06
C ALA A 249 1.74 66.60 6.86
N ASP A 250 0.95 66.61 5.79
CA ASP A 250 0.02 65.52 5.44
C ASP A 250 0.79 64.25 5.03
N GLY A 251 1.93 64.40 4.34
CA GLY A 251 2.87 63.33 4.01
C GLY A 251 3.48 62.69 5.26
N LEU A 252 3.92 63.50 6.23
CA LEU A 252 4.37 63.02 7.55
C LEU A 252 3.25 62.28 8.30
N SER A 253 2.00 62.77 8.23
CA SER A 253 0.86 62.06 8.83
C SER A 253 0.58 60.72 8.14
N ALA A 254 0.75 60.62 6.82
CA ALA A 254 0.58 59.38 6.07
C ALA A 254 1.71 58.37 6.37
N VAL A 255 2.94 58.85 6.55
CA VAL A 255 4.08 58.04 7.02
C VAL A 255 3.81 57.50 8.42
N ASN A 256 3.37 58.34 9.36
CA ASN A 256 3.00 57.89 10.72
C ASN A 256 1.85 56.85 10.71
N ALA A 257 0.87 57.02 9.81
CA ALA A 257 -0.22 56.05 9.64
C ALA A 257 0.30 54.71 9.08
N LEU A 258 1.24 54.73 8.13
CA LEU A 258 1.90 53.53 7.63
C LEU A 258 2.72 52.85 8.73
N GLU A 259 3.49 53.59 9.51
CA GLU A 259 4.27 53.05 10.62
C GLU A 259 3.38 52.41 11.69
N SER A 260 2.23 53.02 12.03
CA SER A 260 1.24 52.44 12.93
C SER A 260 0.68 51.13 12.38
N ARG A 261 0.29 51.07 11.09
CA ARG A 261 -0.23 49.85 10.47
C ARG A 261 0.84 48.77 10.29
N MET A 262 2.08 49.14 10.07
CA MET A 262 3.21 48.21 10.08
C MET A 262 3.51 47.66 11.48
N ALA A 263 3.30 48.46 12.54
CA ALA A 263 3.39 47.99 13.92
C ALA A 263 2.25 47.01 14.24
N ASP A 264 1.01 47.31 13.82
CA ASP A 264 -0.14 46.40 13.92
C ASP A 264 0.13 45.07 13.19
N LEU A 265 0.67 45.13 11.96
CA LEU A 265 1.03 43.95 11.17
C LEU A 265 2.09 43.11 11.90
N ARG A 266 3.17 43.73 12.38
CA ARG A 266 4.22 43.03 13.16
C ARG A 266 3.68 42.41 14.44
N HIS A 267 2.71 43.07 15.09
CA HIS A 267 2.06 42.54 16.28
C HIS A 267 1.22 41.30 15.96
N ILE A 268 0.40 41.36 14.90
CA ILE A 268 -0.40 40.22 14.42
C ILE A 268 0.50 39.08 13.92
N GLU A 269 1.63 39.36 13.27
CA GLU A 269 2.61 38.35 12.87
C GLU A 269 3.22 37.64 14.09
N ALA A 270 3.54 38.38 15.15
CA ALA A 270 4.02 37.82 16.41
C ALA A 270 2.94 36.99 17.13
N GLU A 271 1.68 37.46 17.15
CA GLU A 271 0.55 36.68 17.68
C GLU A 271 0.31 35.40 16.86
N LEU A 272 0.40 35.49 15.53
CA LEU A 272 0.23 34.34 14.63
C LEU A 272 1.31 33.30 14.86
N GLU A 273 2.56 33.72 15.06
CA GLU A 273 3.65 32.79 15.38
C GLU A 273 3.48 32.16 16.77
N ALA A 274 3.01 32.92 17.77
CA ALA A 274 2.68 32.38 19.08
C ALA A 274 1.52 31.36 19.03
N VAL A 275 0.46 31.66 18.27
CA VAL A 275 -0.67 30.74 18.04
C VAL A 275 -0.22 29.51 17.24
N ARG A 276 0.70 29.67 16.27
CA ARG A 276 1.28 28.56 15.50
C ARG A 276 2.10 27.62 16.39
N GLN A 277 2.92 28.16 17.29
CA GLN A 277 3.65 27.35 18.28
C GLN A 277 2.69 26.61 19.23
N ALA A 278 1.66 27.30 19.73
CA ALA A 278 0.64 26.67 20.56
C ALA A 278 -0.14 25.57 19.81
N HIS A 279 -0.44 25.78 18.52
CA HIS A 279 -1.09 24.80 17.66
C HIS A 279 -0.20 23.56 17.44
N TYR A 280 1.11 23.72 17.21
CA TYR A 280 2.03 22.58 17.11
C TYR A 280 2.09 21.79 18.43
N ALA A 281 2.23 22.48 19.56
CA ALA A 281 2.24 21.84 20.88
C ALA A 281 0.92 21.10 21.18
N ALA A 282 -0.22 21.68 20.82
CA ALA A 282 -1.52 21.03 20.95
C ALA A 282 -1.64 19.80 20.03
N GLY A 283 -1.09 19.86 18.81
CA GLY A 283 -1.00 18.73 17.88
C GLY A 283 -0.17 17.58 18.47
N ASP A 284 0.97 17.88 19.09
CA ASP A 284 1.80 16.88 19.78
C ASP A 284 1.05 16.26 20.98
N HIS A 285 0.31 17.07 21.75
CA HIS A 285 -0.53 16.57 22.85
C HIS A 285 -1.67 15.65 22.35
N VAL A 286 -2.29 15.95 21.20
CA VAL A 286 -3.29 15.07 20.57
C VAL A 286 -2.65 13.76 20.15
N ASN A 287 -1.47 13.79 19.52
CA ASN A 287 -0.75 12.59 19.12
C ASN A 287 -0.37 11.72 20.34
N GLN A 288 0.10 12.34 21.42
CA GLN A 288 0.43 11.64 22.66
C GLN A 288 -0.80 11.00 23.32
N ALA A 289 -1.91 11.74 23.42
CA ALA A 289 -3.17 11.23 23.96
C ALA A 289 -3.74 10.09 23.10
N GLN A 290 -3.56 10.15 21.78
CA GLN A 290 -3.97 9.10 20.85
C GLN A 290 -3.11 7.83 20.98
N GLY A 291 -1.82 7.98 21.27
CA GLY A 291 -0.93 6.86 21.62
C GLY A 291 -1.38 6.16 22.91
N LEU A 292 -1.67 6.92 23.97
CA LEU A 292 -2.16 6.38 25.25
C LEU A 292 -3.51 5.67 25.12
N LEU A 293 -4.41 6.15 24.25
CA LEU A 293 -5.68 5.48 23.96
C LEU A 293 -5.46 4.16 23.20
N TYR A 294 -4.47 4.11 22.31
CA TYR A 294 -4.11 2.89 21.57
C TYR A 294 -3.59 1.82 22.54
N GLU A 295 -2.68 2.18 23.45
CA GLU A 295 -2.17 1.27 24.50
C GLU A 295 -3.31 0.70 25.36
N ALA A 296 -4.19 1.56 25.88
CA ALA A 296 -5.35 1.12 26.66
C ALA A 296 -6.30 0.22 25.84
N SER A 297 -6.45 0.47 24.52
CA SER A 297 -7.27 -0.35 23.64
C SER A 297 -6.63 -1.72 23.35
N THR A 298 -5.29 -1.79 23.24
CA THR A 298 -4.57 -3.06 23.09
C THR A 298 -4.67 -3.92 24.36
N ASP A 299 -4.62 -3.31 25.54
CA ASP A 299 -4.78 -4.02 26.81
C ASP A 299 -6.19 -4.61 26.97
N VAL A 300 -7.23 -3.84 26.60
CA VAL A 300 -8.60 -4.36 26.53
C VAL A 300 -8.69 -5.54 25.56
N GLY A 301 -8.13 -5.42 24.36
CA GLY A 301 -8.13 -6.50 23.37
C GLY A 301 -7.40 -7.77 23.85
N ARG A 302 -6.29 -7.63 24.58
CA ARG A 302 -5.54 -8.74 25.18
C ARG A 302 -6.37 -9.47 26.23
N LEU A 303 -6.99 -8.73 27.14
CA LEU A 303 -7.83 -9.29 28.21
C LEU A 303 -9.12 -9.92 27.66
N GLU A 304 -9.74 -9.33 26.64
CA GLU A 304 -10.89 -9.93 25.94
C GLU A 304 -10.53 -11.24 25.24
N ALA A 305 -9.35 -11.34 24.63
CA ALA A 305 -8.88 -12.58 24.01
C ALA A 305 -8.58 -13.66 25.06
N GLU A 306 -7.99 -13.29 26.19
CA GLU A 306 -7.69 -14.19 27.31
C GLU A 306 -8.98 -14.74 27.94
N ILE A 307 -9.98 -13.89 28.18
CA ILE A 307 -11.31 -14.32 28.66
C ILE A 307 -11.97 -15.27 27.65
N ARG A 308 -11.92 -14.94 26.35
CA ARG A 308 -12.52 -15.79 25.30
C ARG A 308 -11.88 -17.18 25.28
N PHE A 309 -10.54 -17.25 25.38
CA PHE A 309 -9.80 -18.51 25.46
C PHE A 309 -10.19 -19.33 26.69
N VAL A 310 -10.32 -18.69 27.87
CA VAL A 310 -10.74 -19.35 29.11
C VAL A 310 -12.18 -19.87 29.00
N VAL A 311 -13.12 -19.08 28.45
CA VAL A 311 -14.52 -19.48 28.26
C VAL A 311 -14.67 -20.64 27.27
N GLU A 312 -14.01 -20.56 26.11
CA GLU A 312 -14.01 -21.64 25.12
C GLU A 312 -13.30 -22.91 25.65
N GLY A 313 -12.25 -22.73 26.45
CA GLY A 313 -11.55 -23.81 27.14
C GLY A 313 -12.46 -24.53 28.14
N ARG A 314 -13.17 -23.78 28.98
CA ARG A 314 -14.15 -24.34 29.93
C ARG A 314 -15.28 -25.09 29.21
N GLN A 315 -15.88 -24.51 28.17
CA GLN A 315 -16.94 -25.19 27.40
C GLN A 315 -16.46 -26.51 26.78
N ARG A 316 -15.24 -26.55 26.23
CA ARG A 316 -14.65 -27.79 25.71
C ARG A 316 -14.47 -28.86 26.78
N VAL A 317 -13.94 -28.48 27.94
CA VAL A 317 -13.74 -29.40 29.07
C VAL A 317 -15.08 -29.88 29.65
N GLU A 318 -16.08 -29.01 29.75
CA GLU A 318 -17.44 -29.36 30.19
C GLU A 318 -18.12 -30.36 29.23
N GLN A 319 -18.03 -30.13 27.92
CA GLN A 319 -18.55 -31.08 26.92
C GLN A 319 -17.83 -32.44 27.01
N ARG A 320 -16.51 -32.44 27.24
CA ARG A 320 -15.72 -33.66 27.44
C ARG A 320 -16.11 -34.40 28.72
N LEU A 321 -16.45 -33.69 29.80
CA LEU A 321 -16.95 -34.31 31.03
C LEU A 321 -18.32 -34.97 30.83
N VAL A 322 -19.19 -34.39 30.01
CA VAL A 322 -20.48 -35.01 29.68
C VAL A 322 -20.29 -36.32 28.92
N THR A 323 -19.44 -36.32 27.88
CA THR A 323 -19.18 -37.54 27.08
C THR A 323 -18.49 -38.64 27.89
N LEU A 324 -17.54 -38.29 28.76
CA LEU A 324 -16.89 -39.26 29.66
C LEU A 324 -17.88 -39.89 30.64
N LYS A 325 -18.82 -39.11 31.20
CA LYS A 325 -19.88 -39.65 32.07
C LYS A 325 -20.81 -40.62 31.35
N GLU A 326 -21.18 -40.33 30.10
CA GLU A 326 -21.99 -41.25 29.28
C GLU A 326 -21.24 -42.56 29.00
N GLN A 327 -19.93 -42.48 28.72
CA GLN A 327 -19.09 -43.66 28.51
C GLN A 327 -18.96 -44.51 29.78
N ILE A 328 -18.76 -43.89 30.95
CA ILE A 328 -18.72 -44.59 32.26
C ILE A 328 -20.03 -45.35 32.48
N ALA A 329 -21.18 -44.71 32.24
CA ALA A 329 -22.48 -45.34 32.39
C ALA A 329 -22.66 -46.54 31.44
N GLN A 330 -22.22 -46.43 30.18
CA GLN A 330 -22.32 -47.52 29.21
C GLN A 330 -21.46 -48.74 29.60
N TRP A 331 -20.23 -48.52 30.06
CA TRP A 331 -19.35 -49.61 30.48
C TRP A 331 -19.80 -50.26 31.79
N ALA A 332 -20.39 -49.48 32.71
CA ALA A 332 -21.00 -50.02 33.93
C ALA A 332 -22.15 -50.98 33.62
N VAL A 333 -23.06 -50.61 32.72
CA VAL A 333 -24.18 -51.47 32.29
C VAL A 333 -23.66 -52.76 31.64
N ARG A 334 -22.68 -52.67 30.72
CA ARG A 334 -22.10 -53.85 30.08
C ARG A 334 -21.45 -54.82 31.07
N LYS A 335 -20.83 -54.30 32.12
CA LYS A 335 -20.23 -55.11 33.19
C LYS A 335 -21.31 -55.82 34.02
N GLU A 336 -22.39 -55.12 34.33
CA GLU A 336 -23.53 -55.66 35.07
C GLU A 336 -24.26 -56.77 34.28
N ASP A 337 -24.50 -56.55 32.99
CA ASP A 337 -25.08 -57.54 32.08
C ASP A 337 -24.23 -58.81 31.96
N ALA A 338 -22.91 -58.66 31.84
CA ALA A 338 -21.98 -59.79 31.77
C ALA A 338 -21.91 -60.56 33.10
N ALA A 339 -21.98 -59.87 34.24
CA ALA A 339 -22.01 -60.50 35.56
C ALA A 339 -23.29 -61.33 35.76
N ALA A 340 -24.44 -60.78 35.40
CA ALA A 340 -25.73 -61.48 35.47
C ALA A 340 -25.76 -62.71 34.55
N GLU A 341 -25.11 -62.66 33.39
CA GLU A 341 -25.00 -63.81 32.49
C GLU A 341 -24.08 -64.91 33.03
N ILE A 342 -22.96 -64.55 33.67
CA ILE A 342 -22.07 -65.52 34.32
C ILE A 342 -22.79 -66.25 35.47
N GLU A 343 -23.59 -65.53 36.26
CA GLU A 343 -24.37 -66.14 37.36
C GLU A 343 -25.38 -67.15 36.83
N ARG A 344 -26.10 -66.83 35.74
CA ARG A 344 -27.01 -67.76 35.05
C ARG A 344 -26.28 -68.99 34.48
N LEU A 345 -25.10 -68.80 33.89
CA LEU A 345 -24.31 -69.89 33.33
C LEU A 345 -23.73 -70.81 34.43
N ALA A 346 -23.44 -70.28 35.62
CA ALA A 346 -22.97 -71.06 36.75
C ALA A 346 -24.04 -72.04 37.26
N GLU A 347 -25.31 -71.61 37.32
CA GLU A 347 -26.43 -72.49 37.67
C GLU A 347 -26.62 -73.62 36.64
N LEU A 348 -26.51 -73.30 35.34
CA LEU A 348 -26.61 -74.27 34.25
C LEU A 348 -25.43 -75.26 34.22
N ALA A 349 -24.22 -74.79 34.55
CA ALA A 349 -23.04 -75.64 34.62
C ALA A 349 -23.14 -76.69 35.75
N LEU A 350 -23.68 -76.31 36.91
CA LEU A 350 -23.86 -77.23 38.04
C LEU A 350 -24.81 -78.40 37.68
N HIS A 351 -25.92 -78.11 36.99
CA HIS A 351 -26.84 -79.14 36.50
C HIS A 351 -26.23 -79.98 35.37
N GLY A 352 -25.38 -79.39 34.53
CA GLY A 352 -24.65 -80.09 33.47
C GLY A 352 -23.61 -81.08 34.02
N ASP A 353 -22.94 -80.72 35.12
CA ASP A 353 -21.95 -81.58 35.80
C ASP A 353 -22.64 -82.82 36.40
N GLU A 354 -23.74 -82.64 37.12
CA GLU A 354 -24.53 -83.75 37.70
C GLU A 354 -25.07 -84.71 36.62
N GLN A 355 -25.54 -84.19 35.48
CA GLN A 355 -26.00 -85.00 34.35
C GLN A 355 -24.85 -85.78 33.69
N THR A 356 -23.68 -85.16 33.58
CA THR A 356 -22.49 -85.79 32.97
C THR A 356 -21.99 -86.94 33.85
N GLU A 357 -21.95 -86.78 35.18
CA GLU A 357 -21.57 -87.85 36.11
C GLU A 357 -22.56 -89.01 36.10
N LEU A 358 -23.87 -88.72 36.06
CA LEU A 358 -24.91 -89.74 36.05
C LEU A 358 -24.91 -90.56 34.75
N LEU A 359 -24.74 -89.91 33.59
CA LEU A 359 -24.63 -90.60 32.30
C LEU A 359 -23.32 -91.40 32.18
N ALA A 360 -22.21 -90.90 32.73
CA ALA A 360 -20.95 -91.64 32.77
C ALA A 360 -21.05 -92.93 33.59
N ALA A 361 -21.72 -92.89 34.75
CA ALA A 361 -21.96 -94.07 35.57
C ALA A 361 -22.86 -95.10 34.87
N GLN A 362 -23.88 -94.64 34.12
CA GLN A 362 -24.77 -95.52 33.34
C GLN A 362 -24.06 -96.19 32.14
N VAL A 363 -23.13 -95.47 31.49
CA VAL A 363 -22.27 -96.05 30.44
C VAL A 363 -21.36 -97.13 31.04
N GLU A 364 -20.78 -96.89 32.21
CA GLU A 364 -19.90 -97.86 32.89
C GLU A 364 -20.65 -99.14 33.32
N GLU A 365 -21.87 -99.00 33.84
CA GLU A 365 -22.72 -100.14 34.21
C GLU A 365 -23.12 -101.00 32.98
N GLN A 366 -23.45 -100.38 31.84
CA GLN A 366 -23.75 -101.09 30.60
C GLN A 366 -22.50 -101.71 29.96
N ALA A 367 -21.35 -101.04 30.05
CA ALA A 367 -20.07 -101.55 29.59
C ALA A 367 -19.61 -102.79 30.38
N GLN A 368 -20.08 -103.02 31.61
CA GLN A 368 -19.78 -104.23 32.38
C GLN A 368 -20.59 -105.47 31.92
N GLN A 369 -21.73 -105.28 31.23
CA GLN A 369 -22.55 -106.38 30.69
C GLN A 369 -22.09 -106.82 29.29
N LEU A 370 -21.41 -105.94 28.56
CA LEU A 370 -20.88 -106.19 27.22
C LEU A 370 -19.90 -107.38 27.16
N PRO A 371 -18.89 -107.52 28.04
CA PRO A 371 -17.85 -108.55 27.91
C PRO A 371 -18.40 -109.97 27.87
N GLU A 372 -19.48 -110.26 28.60
CA GLU A 372 -20.07 -111.61 28.66
C GLU A 372 -20.88 -111.95 27.40
N ILE A 373 -21.61 -110.97 26.84
CA ILE A 373 -22.39 -111.14 25.60
C ILE A 373 -21.45 -111.09 24.39
N GLU A 374 -20.43 -110.22 24.43
CA GLU A 374 -19.35 -110.13 23.46
C GLU A 374 -18.47 -111.36 23.48
N GLU A 375 -18.17 -112.01 24.61
CA GLU A 375 -17.39 -113.25 24.61
C GLU A 375 -18.14 -114.41 23.92
N ASN A 376 -19.45 -114.50 24.13
CA ASN A 376 -20.30 -115.55 23.55
C ASN A 376 -20.63 -115.31 22.09
N LEU A 377 -20.95 -114.07 21.70
CA LEU A 377 -21.08 -113.70 20.31
C LEU A 377 -19.72 -113.71 19.61
N SER A 378 -18.64 -113.22 20.22
CA SER A 378 -17.29 -113.27 19.67
C SER A 378 -16.89 -114.70 19.38
N LYS A 379 -17.24 -115.70 20.20
CA LYS A 379 -16.99 -117.12 19.87
C LYS A 379 -17.79 -117.60 18.66
N ALA A 380 -19.08 -117.28 18.55
CA ALA A 380 -19.90 -117.68 17.41
C ALA A 380 -19.54 -116.91 16.11
N GLN A 381 -19.29 -115.59 16.24
CA GLN A 381 -18.89 -114.67 15.18
C GLN A 381 -17.44 -114.81 14.76
N THR A 382 -16.47 -115.09 15.63
CA THR A 382 -15.13 -115.43 15.15
C THR A 382 -15.26 -116.59 14.19
N THR A 383 -15.93 -117.67 14.60
CA THR A 383 -16.06 -118.83 13.73
C THR A 383 -16.79 -118.57 12.40
N ALA A 384 -17.86 -117.75 12.33
CA ALA A 384 -18.54 -117.47 11.05
C ALA A 384 -18.13 -116.20 10.31
N ASN A 385 -17.76 -115.11 10.99
CA ASN A 385 -17.20 -113.91 10.37
C ASN A 385 -15.75 -114.11 9.93
N GLU A 386 -14.97 -115.03 10.53
CA GLU A 386 -13.69 -115.43 9.92
C GLU A 386 -13.90 -115.87 8.48
N GLN A 387 -15.05 -116.51 8.22
CA GLN A 387 -15.35 -117.07 6.92
C GLN A 387 -16.25 -116.20 6.03
N ARG A 388 -17.19 -115.44 6.59
CA ARG A 388 -18.01 -114.42 5.88
C ARG A 388 -17.22 -113.19 5.52
N GLY A 389 -16.39 -112.74 6.46
CA GLY A 389 -15.46 -111.65 6.30
C GLY A 389 -14.51 -111.94 5.14
N ALA A 390 -13.87 -113.12 5.12
CA ALA A 390 -12.98 -113.47 4.02
C ALA A 390 -13.63 -113.44 2.61
N VAL A 391 -14.96 -113.54 2.51
CA VAL A 391 -15.73 -113.50 1.25
C VAL A 391 -16.20 -112.09 0.90
N VAL A 392 -16.99 -111.48 1.76
CA VAL A 392 -17.67 -110.21 1.45
C VAL A 392 -16.71 -109.04 1.53
N GLN A 393 -15.76 -109.10 2.48
CA GLN A 393 -14.79 -108.04 2.70
C GLN A 393 -13.90 -107.88 1.46
N VAL A 394 -13.47 -108.99 0.87
CA VAL A 394 -12.68 -108.97 -0.36
C VAL A 394 -13.47 -108.41 -1.55
N GLN A 395 -14.74 -108.77 -1.70
CA GLN A 395 -15.57 -108.36 -2.85
C GLN A 395 -16.02 -106.88 -2.77
N GLN A 396 -16.32 -106.40 -1.56
CA GLN A 396 -16.81 -105.04 -1.31
C GLN A 396 -15.65 -104.03 -1.23
N GLN A 397 -14.48 -104.44 -0.73
CA GLN A 397 -13.27 -103.60 -0.76
C GLN A 397 -12.80 -103.32 -2.19
N ILE A 398 -12.92 -104.28 -3.12
CA ILE A 398 -12.58 -104.10 -4.55
C ILE A 398 -13.49 -103.03 -5.22
N GLN A 399 -14.80 -103.03 -4.95
CA GLN A 399 -15.73 -102.06 -5.56
C GLN A 399 -15.63 -100.65 -4.97
N VAL A 400 -15.43 -100.53 -3.65
CA VAL A 400 -15.27 -99.23 -2.97
C VAL A 400 -13.95 -98.57 -3.38
N LEU A 401 -12.85 -99.33 -3.45
CA LEU A 401 -11.56 -98.82 -3.94
C LEU A 401 -11.64 -98.24 -5.36
N ALA A 402 -12.36 -98.93 -6.26
CA ALA A 402 -12.46 -98.50 -7.66
C ALA A 402 -13.30 -97.23 -7.86
N ALA A 403 -14.17 -96.88 -6.90
CA ALA A 403 -14.92 -95.62 -6.87
C ALA A 403 -14.11 -94.50 -6.20
N GLU A 404 -13.40 -94.81 -5.12
CA GLU A 404 -12.48 -93.88 -4.44
C GLU A 404 -11.34 -93.43 -5.35
N GLN A 405 -10.72 -94.34 -6.10
CA GLN A 405 -9.64 -94.01 -7.06
C GLN A 405 -10.08 -92.99 -8.13
N ARG A 406 -11.30 -93.13 -8.66
CA ARG A 406 -11.84 -92.20 -9.67
C ARG A 406 -12.12 -90.81 -9.09
N SER A 407 -12.65 -90.74 -7.87
CA SER A 407 -12.90 -89.47 -7.17
C SER A 407 -11.59 -88.74 -6.82
N ILE A 408 -10.56 -89.47 -6.40
CA ILE A 408 -9.25 -88.92 -6.07
C ILE A 408 -8.57 -88.32 -7.31
N GLU A 409 -8.71 -88.98 -8.47
CA GLU A 409 -8.10 -88.51 -9.72
C GLU A 409 -8.75 -87.21 -10.26
N GLU A 410 -10.07 -87.06 -10.12
CA GLU A 410 -10.79 -85.85 -10.52
C GLU A 410 -10.48 -84.66 -9.59
N GLN A 411 -10.38 -84.89 -8.29
CA GLN A 411 -10.00 -83.87 -7.30
C GLN A 411 -8.55 -83.41 -7.47
N SER A 412 -7.61 -84.35 -7.71
CA SER A 412 -6.20 -84.04 -7.95
C SER A 412 -6.00 -83.16 -9.19
N ARG A 413 -6.75 -83.42 -10.28
CA ARG A 413 -6.69 -82.60 -11.51
C ARG A 413 -7.22 -81.17 -11.32
N GLY A 414 -8.26 -81.00 -10.49
CA GLY A 414 -8.78 -79.68 -10.15
C GLY A 414 -7.79 -78.84 -9.34
N LEU A 415 -7.16 -79.45 -8.34
CA LEU A 415 -6.15 -78.80 -7.50
C LEU A 415 -4.86 -78.49 -8.25
N SER A 416 -4.40 -79.35 -9.17
CA SER A 416 -3.20 -79.07 -9.98
C SER A 416 -3.39 -77.84 -10.87
N THR A 417 -4.59 -77.68 -11.47
CA THR A 417 -4.92 -76.52 -12.31
C THR A 417 -4.94 -75.23 -11.49
N ARG A 418 -5.42 -75.30 -10.23
CA ARG A 418 -5.41 -74.16 -9.29
C ARG A 418 -3.99 -73.79 -8.87
N ARG A 419 -3.13 -74.78 -8.59
CA ARG A 419 -1.71 -74.59 -8.28
C ARG A 419 -0.95 -73.88 -9.39
N GLU A 420 -1.17 -74.29 -10.65
CA GLU A 420 -0.53 -73.65 -11.82
C GLU A 420 -0.90 -72.17 -11.95
N ARG A 421 -2.17 -71.80 -11.71
CA ARG A 421 -2.61 -70.40 -11.71
C ARG A 421 -1.98 -69.57 -10.61
N LEU A 422 -1.97 -70.07 -9.37
CA LEU A 422 -1.36 -69.38 -8.24
C LEU A 422 0.17 -69.22 -8.41
N SER A 423 0.83 -70.20 -9.01
CA SER A 423 2.25 -70.13 -9.35
C SER A 423 2.54 -69.08 -10.45
N ALA A 424 1.67 -68.99 -11.46
CA ALA A 424 1.77 -67.94 -12.48
C ALA A 424 1.55 -66.54 -11.88
N ASP A 425 0.56 -66.39 -10.99
CA ASP A 425 0.29 -65.13 -10.29
C ASP A 425 1.49 -64.71 -9.40
N ARG A 426 2.10 -65.66 -8.68
CA ARG A 426 3.33 -65.41 -7.90
C ARG A 426 4.48 -64.89 -8.77
N ASN A 427 4.67 -65.47 -9.95
CA ASN A 427 5.75 -65.09 -10.86
C ASN A 427 5.45 -63.77 -11.60
N ALA A 428 4.18 -63.36 -11.70
CA ALA A 428 3.76 -62.10 -12.29
C ALA A 428 3.85 -60.90 -11.32
N LEU A 429 3.91 -61.14 -10.00
CA LEU A 429 4.17 -60.10 -9.02
C LEU A 429 5.62 -59.60 -9.16
N SER A 430 5.78 -58.32 -9.51
CA SER A 430 7.07 -57.64 -9.48
C SER A 430 7.59 -57.55 -8.05
N ALA A 431 8.84 -57.94 -7.80
CA ALA A 431 9.48 -57.75 -6.50
C ALA A 431 9.50 -56.24 -6.14
N PRO A 432 9.15 -55.86 -4.90
CA PRO A 432 9.28 -54.48 -4.45
C PRO A 432 10.75 -54.05 -4.51
N ASP A 433 11.00 -52.85 -5.04
CA ASP A 433 12.34 -52.25 -5.18
C ASP A 433 12.79 -51.69 -3.81
N GLU A 434 13.28 -52.59 -2.95
CA GLU A 434 13.65 -52.28 -1.56
C GLU A 434 14.85 -51.33 -1.46
N ASP A 435 15.79 -51.40 -2.40
CA ASP A 435 16.95 -50.51 -2.47
C ASP A 435 16.51 -49.06 -2.67
N LYS A 436 15.56 -48.84 -3.59
CA LYS A 436 14.99 -47.51 -3.82
C LYS A 436 14.22 -46.98 -2.62
N LEU A 437 13.50 -47.85 -1.89
CA LEU A 437 12.81 -47.45 -0.65
C LEU A 437 13.82 -47.01 0.43
N HIS A 438 14.89 -47.78 0.61
CA HIS A 438 15.94 -47.45 1.58
C HIS A 438 16.64 -46.13 1.23
N ASP A 439 16.98 -45.91 -0.04
CA ASP A 439 17.59 -44.66 -0.51
C ASP A 439 16.71 -43.44 -0.24
N VAL A 440 15.41 -43.54 -0.52
CA VAL A 440 14.45 -42.44 -0.28
C VAL A 440 14.23 -42.20 1.22
N GLN A 441 14.25 -43.25 2.05
CA GLN A 441 14.17 -43.11 3.51
C GLN A 441 15.41 -42.41 4.08
N GLN A 442 16.60 -42.76 3.62
CA GLN A 442 17.83 -42.09 4.02
C GLN A 442 17.83 -40.61 3.60
N GLN A 443 17.43 -40.31 2.36
CA GLN A 443 17.30 -38.92 1.89
C GLN A 443 16.26 -38.13 2.70
N PHE A 444 15.17 -38.78 3.13
CA PHE A 444 14.17 -38.16 3.98
C PHE A 444 14.74 -37.80 5.36
N GLU A 445 15.52 -38.69 5.99
CA GLU A 445 16.18 -38.41 7.26
C GLU A 445 17.15 -37.23 7.16
N GLU A 446 18.01 -37.22 6.14
CA GLU A 446 18.95 -36.11 5.86
C GLU A 446 18.20 -34.78 5.62
N ALA A 447 17.09 -34.82 4.89
CA ALA A 447 16.25 -33.65 4.66
C ALA A 447 15.52 -33.18 5.93
N THR A 448 15.22 -34.09 6.87
CA THR A 448 14.59 -33.76 8.16
C THR A 448 15.56 -33.01 9.05
N GLU A 449 16.81 -33.48 9.12
CA GLU A 449 17.87 -32.80 9.88
C GLU A 449 18.18 -31.43 9.29
N ALA A 450 18.32 -31.33 7.96
CA ALA A 450 18.52 -30.04 7.27
C ALA A 450 17.35 -29.06 7.51
N HIS A 451 16.11 -29.55 7.56
CA HIS A 451 14.94 -28.73 7.87
C HIS A 451 14.98 -28.20 9.31
N ALA A 452 15.32 -29.04 10.29
CA ALA A 452 15.44 -28.64 11.69
C ALA A 452 16.50 -27.54 11.88
N ILE A 453 17.69 -27.71 11.29
CA ILE A 453 18.78 -26.72 11.34
C ILE A 453 18.34 -25.38 10.72
N ALA A 454 17.68 -25.42 9.56
CA ALA A 454 17.20 -24.21 8.89
C ALA A 454 16.09 -23.51 9.67
N GLN A 455 15.22 -24.27 10.36
CA GLN A 455 14.19 -23.71 11.24
C GLN A 455 14.77 -23.06 12.49
N GLU A 456 15.76 -23.67 13.13
CA GLU A 456 16.42 -23.11 14.32
C GLU A 456 17.12 -21.77 13.97
N ARG A 457 17.86 -21.74 12.86
CA ARG A 457 18.50 -20.51 12.37
C ARG A 457 17.50 -19.42 12.01
N LEU A 458 16.35 -19.80 11.45
CA LEU A 458 15.26 -18.87 11.18
C LEU A 458 14.69 -18.30 12.48
N HIS A 459 14.48 -19.15 13.49
CA HIS A 459 13.94 -18.74 14.78
C HIS A 459 14.87 -17.76 15.50
N GLU A 460 16.17 -18.06 15.56
CA GLU A 460 17.19 -17.18 16.14
C GLU A 460 17.18 -15.78 15.50
N LEU A 461 17.16 -15.71 14.17
CA LEU A 461 17.12 -14.44 13.44
C LEU A 461 15.78 -13.72 13.55
N GLN A 462 14.67 -14.44 13.74
CA GLN A 462 13.35 -13.84 13.98
C GLN A 462 13.29 -13.14 15.36
N GLU A 463 14.00 -13.65 16.35
CA GLU A 463 14.11 -13.02 17.67
C GLU A 463 15.13 -11.88 17.70
N SER A 464 16.27 -12.02 16.99
CA SER A 464 17.36 -11.04 17.06
C SER A 464 17.08 -9.75 16.26
N VAL A 465 16.37 -9.83 15.13
CA VAL A 465 16.13 -8.68 14.24
C VAL A 465 15.29 -7.58 14.92
N PRO A 466 14.19 -7.87 15.65
CA PRO A 466 13.46 -6.86 16.42
C PRO A 466 14.32 -6.11 17.44
N ALA A 467 15.22 -6.81 18.15
CA ALA A 467 16.13 -6.18 19.11
C ALA A 467 17.13 -5.23 18.42
N LEU A 468 17.59 -5.58 17.21
CA LEU A 468 18.46 -4.72 16.41
C LEU A 468 17.73 -3.52 15.81
N ASP A 469 16.45 -3.65 15.41
CA ASP A 469 15.65 -2.50 14.97
C ASP A 469 15.42 -1.51 16.12
N GLU A 470 15.17 -2.01 17.33
CA GLU A 470 15.02 -1.15 18.50
C GLU A 470 16.33 -0.42 18.85
N ALA A 471 17.47 -1.13 18.82
CA ALA A 471 18.79 -0.51 19.00
C ALA A 471 19.06 0.58 17.95
N ARG A 472 18.66 0.36 16.69
CA ARG A 472 18.75 1.35 15.61
C ARG A 472 17.87 2.57 15.91
N ARG A 473 16.62 2.38 16.35
CA ARG A 473 15.69 3.48 16.69
C ARG A 473 16.22 4.34 17.82
N ILE A 474 16.75 3.72 18.87
CA ILE A 474 17.38 4.41 20.00
C ILE A 474 18.57 5.25 19.51
N ALA A 475 19.46 4.67 18.68
CA ALA A 475 20.59 5.39 18.12
C ALA A 475 20.15 6.56 17.21
N GLN A 476 19.07 6.40 16.44
CA GLN A 476 18.53 7.45 15.59
C GLN A 476 17.94 8.61 16.41
N GLN A 477 17.25 8.31 17.49
CA GLN A 477 16.74 9.32 18.42
C GLN A 477 17.89 10.11 19.04
N ALA A 478 18.97 9.44 19.46
CA ALA A 478 20.17 10.08 19.99
C ALA A 478 20.84 11.03 18.97
N VAL A 479 20.94 10.63 17.70
CA VAL A 479 21.46 11.52 16.64
C VAL A 479 20.59 12.77 16.48
N ASN A 480 19.27 12.61 16.51
CA ASN A 480 18.33 13.73 16.35
C ASN A 480 18.43 14.71 17.51
N THR A 481 18.48 14.22 18.75
CA THR A 481 18.60 15.07 19.94
C THR A 481 19.93 15.82 19.98
N GLU A 482 21.05 15.14 19.71
CA GLU A 482 22.37 15.78 19.75
C GLU A 482 22.60 16.72 18.56
N SER A 483 22.03 16.43 17.37
CA SER A 483 22.05 17.36 16.22
C SER A 483 21.19 18.61 16.45
N ALA A 484 20.05 18.48 17.12
CA ALA A 484 19.21 19.63 17.47
C ALA A 484 19.93 20.57 18.45
N ARG A 485 20.63 20.04 19.46
CA ARG A 485 21.46 20.83 20.37
C ARG A 485 22.63 21.52 19.65
N GLN A 486 23.27 20.82 18.71
CA GLN A 486 24.32 21.42 17.88
C GLN A 486 23.78 22.62 17.08
N ALA A 487 22.59 22.49 16.48
CA ALA A 487 21.95 23.57 15.73
C ALA A 487 21.60 24.78 16.61
N ASP A 488 21.08 24.54 17.83
CA ASP A 488 20.77 25.61 18.80
C ASP A 488 22.04 26.39 19.21
N PHE A 489 23.12 25.69 19.57
CA PHE A 489 24.40 26.36 19.90
C PHE A 489 24.97 27.14 18.71
N SER A 490 24.88 26.58 17.49
CA SER A 490 25.34 27.27 16.27
C SER A 490 24.54 28.54 15.99
N ALA A 491 23.20 28.47 16.10
CA ALA A 491 22.33 29.62 15.86
C ALA A 491 22.55 30.74 16.88
N ARG A 492 22.69 30.40 18.18
CA ARG A 492 22.99 31.37 19.24
C ARG A 492 24.36 32.04 19.02
N LEU A 493 25.37 31.25 18.65
CA LEU A 493 26.70 31.76 18.36
C LEU A 493 26.70 32.74 17.18
N GLU A 494 26.00 32.39 16.09
CA GLU A 494 25.88 33.25 14.91
C GLU A 494 25.11 34.55 15.21
N ALA A 495 24.02 34.47 15.98
CA ALA A 495 23.27 35.63 16.44
C ALA A 495 24.14 36.58 17.28
N LEU A 496 24.95 36.05 18.22
CA LEU A 496 25.84 36.87 19.04
C LEU A 496 27.00 37.47 18.24
N LYS A 497 27.60 36.70 17.31
CA LYS A 497 28.66 37.20 16.42
C LYS A 497 28.19 38.32 15.51
N THR A 498 27.04 38.15 14.86
CA THR A 498 26.46 39.18 13.99
C THR A 498 26.10 40.45 14.77
N LEU A 499 25.62 40.32 16.02
CA LEU A 499 25.36 41.45 16.90
C LEU A 499 26.66 42.15 17.33
N GLN A 500 27.73 41.40 17.63
CA GLN A 500 29.04 41.95 17.97
C GLN A 500 29.71 42.66 16.77
N GLU A 501 29.55 42.15 15.55
CA GLU A 501 30.06 42.79 14.33
C GLU A 501 29.33 44.10 14.02
N LYS A 502 28.00 44.16 14.18
CA LYS A 502 27.21 45.39 14.00
C LYS A 502 27.65 46.52 14.93
N VAL A 503 28.08 46.20 16.16
CA VAL A 503 28.60 47.21 17.11
C VAL A 503 30.03 47.65 16.76
N LYS A 504 30.83 46.80 16.10
CA LYS A 504 32.16 47.18 15.61
C LYS A 504 32.10 48.11 14.39
N THR A 505 31.02 48.07 13.60
CA THR A 505 30.89 48.76 12.30
C THR A 505 30.07 50.06 12.36
N ASP A 506 30.17 50.84 13.44
CA ASP A 506 29.63 52.20 13.45
C ASP A 506 30.51 53.18 12.62
N GLY A 507 30.31 53.10 11.31
CA GLY A 507 30.33 54.14 10.26
C GLY A 507 31.56 55.02 10.02
N LYS A 508 32.25 55.55 11.05
CA LYS A 508 33.21 56.66 10.88
C LYS A 508 34.63 56.36 11.34
N LEU A 509 34.84 55.40 12.24
CA LEU A 509 36.16 55.11 12.82
C LEU A 509 37.05 54.25 11.91
N GLN A 510 36.47 53.26 11.23
CA GLN A 510 37.20 52.29 10.41
C GLN A 510 37.95 52.92 9.20
N PRO A 511 37.36 53.89 8.46
CA PRO A 511 38.09 54.61 7.41
C PRO A 511 39.26 55.45 7.95
N TRP A 512 39.13 56.00 9.15
CA TRP A 512 40.19 56.81 9.80
C TRP A 512 41.36 55.91 10.26
N LEU A 513 41.06 54.74 10.83
CA LEU A 513 42.08 53.75 11.20
C LEU A 513 42.85 53.22 9.98
N ALA A 514 42.16 52.96 8.85
CA ALA A 514 42.79 52.55 7.60
C ALA A 514 43.69 53.66 7.01
N LYS A 515 43.26 54.92 7.07
CA LYS A 515 44.04 56.09 6.57
C LYS A 515 45.39 56.25 7.30
N HIS A 516 45.44 55.91 8.59
CA HIS A 516 46.66 56.00 9.42
C HIS A 516 47.40 54.65 9.57
N GLY A 517 46.96 53.59 8.88
CA GLY A 517 47.59 52.27 8.90
C GLY A 517 47.48 51.53 10.23
N LEU A 518 46.44 51.81 11.02
CA LEU A 518 46.18 51.24 12.36
C LEU A 518 44.99 50.27 12.38
N ASP A 519 44.53 49.85 11.21
CA ASP A 519 43.38 48.96 10.98
C ASP A 519 43.55 47.54 11.54
N HIS A 520 44.80 47.07 11.65
CA HIS A 520 45.15 45.74 12.14
C HIS A 520 45.25 45.64 13.68
N LEU A 521 45.18 46.76 14.40
CA LEU A 521 45.27 46.77 15.86
C LEU A 521 43.92 46.45 16.50
N GLN A 522 43.93 45.53 17.47
CA GLN A 522 42.73 45.14 18.22
C GLN A 522 42.63 45.94 19.52
N GLY A 523 41.40 46.29 19.90
CA GLY A 523 41.12 46.94 21.18
C GLY A 523 41.45 46.04 22.37
N LEU A 524 41.89 46.65 23.47
CA LEU A 524 42.33 45.97 24.69
C LEU A 524 41.31 44.96 25.25
N TRP A 525 40.01 45.21 25.07
CA TRP A 525 38.93 44.31 25.51
C TRP A 525 39.00 42.88 24.94
N SER A 526 39.66 42.63 23.81
CA SER A 526 39.80 41.26 23.27
C SER A 526 40.80 40.41 24.03
N ARG A 527 41.62 41.02 24.90
CA ARG A 527 42.72 40.36 25.63
C ARG A 527 42.51 40.35 27.15
N ILE A 528 41.37 40.85 27.64
CA ILE A 528 41.06 40.93 29.08
C ILE A 528 39.92 39.98 29.42
N HIS A 529 40.12 39.16 30.44
CA HIS A 529 39.07 38.35 31.05
C HIS A 529 38.88 38.76 32.52
N ILE A 530 37.63 38.90 32.96
CA ILE A 530 37.26 39.13 34.36
C ILE A 530 36.34 38.00 34.85
N GLU A 531 36.26 37.83 36.17
CA GLU A 531 35.30 36.93 36.81
C GLU A 531 33.83 37.28 36.47
N GLN A 532 33.01 36.25 36.27
CA GLN A 532 31.62 36.39 35.82
C GLN A 532 30.77 37.28 36.74
N GLY A 533 30.01 38.20 36.13
CA GLY A 533 29.12 39.14 36.81
C GLY A 533 29.79 40.46 37.24
N TRP A 534 31.08 40.64 36.97
CA TRP A 534 31.82 41.90 37.21
C TRP A 534 32.16 42.67 35.93
N GLU A 535 31.65 42.23 34.78
CA GLU A 535 31.92 42.83 33.47
C GLU A 535 31.45 44.28 33.40
N ASN A 536 30.25 44.57 33.91
CA ASN A 536 29.70 45.94 33.94
C ASN A 536 30.52 46.87 34.86
N ALA A 537 31.06 46.34 35.95
CA ALA A 537 31.93 47.09 36.85
C ALA A 537 33.25 47.45 36.19
N LEU A 538 33.84 46.52 35.43
CA LEU A 538 35.05 46.76 34.66
C LEU A 538 34.83 47.71 33.49
N GLU A 539 33.73 47.55 32.75
CA GLU A 539 33.34 48.46 31.66
C GLU A 539 33.12 49.89 32.18
N GLY A 540 32.44 50.04 33.33
CA GLY A 540 32.25 51.34 33.98
C GLY A 540 33.54 51.98 34.53
N ALA A 541 34.53 51.18 34.89
CA ALA A 541 35.84 51.64 35.38
C ALA A 541 36.79 52.04 34.25
N LEU A 542 36.90 51.24 33.19
CA LEU A 542 37.83 51.48 32.09
C LEU A 542 37.28 52.43 31.02
N ARG A 543 35.95 52.49 30.81
CA ARG A 543 35.29 53.39 29.85
C ARG A 543 35.98 53.38 28.47
N GLU A 544 36.39 54.53 27.93
CA GLU A 544 37.07 54.65 26.64
C GLU A 544 38.42 53.90 26.56
N ARG A 545 39.02 53.54 27.71
CA ARG A 545 40.26 52.74 27.76
C ARG A 545 40.04 51.27 27.43
N LEU A 546 38.79 50.80 27.44
CA LEU A 546 38.43 49.42 27.07
C LEU A 546 38.70 49.16 25.58
N GLY A 547 38.50 50.18 24.74
CA GLY A 547 38.83 50.18 23.31
C GLY A 547 40.27 50.58 22.98
N ALA A 548 41.17 50.68 23.97
CA ALA A 548 42.51 51.22 23.75
C ALA A 548 43.34 50.35 22.82
N LEU A 549 44.11 50.97 21.92
CA LEU A 549 44.98 50.29 20.96
C LEU A 549 46.44 50.30 21.43
N GLU A 550 47.14 49.18 21.25
CA GLU A 550 48.54 49.01 21.63
C GLU A 550 49.46 49.69 20.61
N VAL A 551 50.39 50.54 21.07
CA VAL A 551 51.34 51.28 20.23
C VAL A 551 52.75 51.11 20.78
N SER A 552 53.73 50.96 19.87
CA SER A 552 55.13 50.73 20.25
C SER A 552 55.79 51.92 20.98
N ARG A 553 55.39 53.16 20.68
CA ARG A 553 55.79 54.38 21.40
C ARG A 553 54.65 55.41 21.40
N LEU A 554 54.35 55.98 22.56
CA LEU A 554 53.30 57.00 22.72
C LEU A 554 53.59 58.30 21.96
N ASP A 555 54.87 58.59 21.65
CA ASP A 555 55.25 59.77 20.85
C ASP A 555 54.66 59.79 19.44
N MET A 556 54.32 58.61 18.89
CA MET A 556 53.70 58.49 17.55
C MET A 556 52.30 59.11 17.51
N VAL A 557 51.63 59.23 18.67
CA VAL A 557 50.27 59.79 18.79
C VAL A 557 50.26 61.31 18.58
N ARG A 558 51.41 62.00 18.68
CA ARG A 558 51.52 63.45 18.43
C ARG A 558 51.08 63.84 17.01
N ALA A 559 51.27 62.96 16.02
CA ALA A 559 50.87 63.20 14.64
C ALA A 559 49.34 63.27 14.47
N PHE A 560 48.57 62.63 15.36
CA PHE A 560 47.10 62.58 15.28
C PHE A 560 46.40 63.81 15.88
N ALA A 561 47.15 64.75 16.48
CA ALA A 561 46.59 66.00 16.98
C ALA A 561 46.08 66.94 15.87
N VAL A 562 46.55 66.76 14.63
CA VAL A 562 46.16 67.56 13.45
C VAL A 562 44.94 66.97 12.73
N ASP A 563 44.70 65.66 12.87
CA ASP A 563 43.59 64.91 12.26
C ASP A 563 42.95 63.99 13.30
N ALA A 564 42.14 64.57 14.20
CA ALA A 564 41.60 63.89 15.36
C ALA A 564 40.59 62.77 15.00
N PRO A 565 40.55 61.66 15.77
CA PRO A 565 39.62 60.56 15.50
C PRO A 565 38.16 61.00 15.68
N PRO A 566 37.23 60.49 14.85
CA PRO A 566 35.82 60.86 14.90
C PRO A 566 35.04 60.24 16.07
N ALA A 567 35.69 59.45 16.94
CA ALA A 567 35.11 58.90 18.18
C ALA A 567 36.15 58.85 19.32
N LYS A 568 35.69 58.53 20.53
CA LYS A 568 36.54 58.40 21.74
C LYS A 568 37.47 57.18 21.59
N LEU A 569 38.78 57.41 21.49
CA LEU A 569 39.79 56.36 21.31
C LEU A 569 40.99 56.63 22.23
N ALA A 570 41.54 55.57 22.83
CA ALA A 570 42.73 55.61 23.68
C ALA A 570 43.88 54.79 23.06
N PHE A 571 45.12 55.14 23.39
CA PHE A 571 46.32 54.40 22.99
C PHE A 571 47.17 54.09 24.22
N TYR A 572 47.81 52.92 24.26
CA TYR A 572 48.67 52.51 25.37
C TYR A 572 49.96 51.86 24.88
N SER A 573 50.97 51.83 25.76
CA SER A 573 52.24 51.13 25.55
C SER A 573 52.62 50.39 26.83
N PRO A 574 52.95 49.09 26.79
CA PRO A 574 53.22 48.30 28.00
C PRO A 574 54.51 48.74 28.72
N PRO A 575 54.46 49.02 30.04
CA PRO A 575 55.64 49.36 30.83
C PRO A 575 56.51 48.12 31.08
N GLN A 576 57.83 48.32 31.21
CA GLN A 576 58.80 47.24 31.42
C GLN A 576 58.79 46.62 32.84
N ALA A 577 58.20 47.30 33.83
CA ALA A 577 58.10 46.80 35.20
C ALA A 577 56.81 47.28 35.88
N ALA A 578 56.15 46.37 36.61
CA ALA A 578 54.99 46.69 37.44
C ALA A 578 55.43 47.42 38.72
N ILE A 579 54.67 48.44 39.11
CA ILE A 579 54.86 49.12 40.40
C ILE A 579 54.25 48.22 41.49
N PRO A 580 54.99 47.82 42.54
CA PRO A 580 54.42 47.03 43.63
C PRO A 580 53.47 47.88 44.47
N GLU A 581 52.20 47.47 44.55
CA GLU A 581 51.17 48.16 45.34
C GLU A 581 51.20 47.76 46.83
N GLY A 582 51.00 48.73 47.73
CA GLY A 582 50.91 48.49 49.18
C GLY A 582 49.64 47.74 49.60
N ALA A 583 49.58 47.19 50.81
CA ALA A 583 48.41 46.46 51.32
C ALA A 583 47.16 47.35 51.43
N SER A 584 46.01 46.87 50.94
CA SER A 584 44.69 47.52 51.04
C SER A 584 43.79 46.82 52.05
N ALA A 585 42.92 47.58 52.72
CA ALA A 585 41.89 47.05 53.62
C ALA A 585 40.62 46.57 52.89
N LEU A 586 40.39 47.03 51.64
CA LEU A 586 39.25 46.67 50.81
C LEU A 586 39.67 45.81 49.60
N PRO A 587 38.83 44.87 49.14
CA PRO A 587 39.11 44.02 47.97
C PRO A 587 39.15 44.87 46.70
N ARG A 588 40.10 44.58 45.81
CA ARG A 588 40.36 45.38 44.60
C ARG A 588 39.63 44.82 43.40
N LEU A 589 39.28 45.70 42.47
CA LEU A 589 38.72 45.29 41.18
C LEU A 589 39.79 44.61 40.29
N SER A 590 41.06 45.00 40.43
CA SER A 590 42.18 44.43 39.67
C SER A 590 42.49 42.96 40.03
N ASP A 591 42.14 42.51 41.24
CA ASP A 591 42.35 41.12 41.67
C ASP A 591 41.40 40.13 40.99
N LEU A 592 40.28 40.62 40.44
CA LEU A 592 39.28 39.82 39.73
C LEU A 592 39.63 39.61 38.24
N LEU A 593 40.70 40.26 37.76
CA LEU A 593 41.17 40.15 36.38
C LEU A 593 42.05 38.92 36.16
N ARG A 594 41.77 38.18 35.10
CA ARG A 594 42.56 37.05 34.62
C ARG A 594 43.35 37.46 33.38
N VAL A 595 44.53 38.04 33.59
CA VAL A 595 45.43 38.50 32.50
C VAL A 595 46.76 37.75 32.59
N ASN A 596 47.16 37.14 31.46
CA ASN A 596 48.35 36.31 31.38
C ASN A 596 49.63 37.10 31.03
N ASP A 597 49.49 38.33 30.51
CA ASP A 597 50.62 39.20 30.13
C ASP A 597 50.99 40.16 31.27
N ALA A 598 52.26 40.10 31.69
CA ALA A 598 52.79 40.91 32.79
C ALA A 598 52.78 42.43 32.49
N GLY A 599 52.96 42.84 31.23
CA GLY A 599 52.94 44.25 30.82
C GLY A 599 51.52 44.83 30.81
N GLN A 600 50.54 44.04 30.36
CA GLN A 600 49.13 44.42 30.38
C GLN A 600 48.57 44.44 31.81
N ARG A 601 48.98 43.47 32.64
CA ARG A 601 48.64 43.46 34.07
C ARG A 601 49.17 44.70 34.79
N ALA A 602 50.40 45.13 34.49
CA ALA A 602 50.98 46.35 35.06
C ALA A 602 50.18 47.60 34.70
N ILE A 603 49.70 47.72 33.47
CA ILE A 603 48.84 48.85 33.03
C ILE A 603 47.47 48.80 33.70
N LEU A 604 46.84 47.62 33.75
CA LEU A 604 45.50 47.49 34.30
C LEU A 604 45.48 47.73 35.81
N VAL A 605 46.54 47.34 36.51
CA VAL A 605 46.74 47.66 37.93
C VAL A 605 46.91 49.18 38.10
N ASP A 606 47.71 49.85 37.27
CA ASP A 606 47.87 51.32 37.30
C ASP A 606 46.56 52.06 36.98
N TRP A 607 45.82 51.63 35.95
CA TRP A 607 44.56 52.26 35.55
C TRP A 607 43.41 52.02 36.52
N LEU A 608 43.43 50.91 37.24
CA LEU A 608 42.43 50.56 38.27
C LEU A 608 42.93 50.87 39.68
N HIS A 609 44.00 51.65 39.82
CA HIS A 609 44.51 52.05 41.12
C HIS A 609 43.45 52.87 41.88
N GLY A 610 43.10 52.43 43.09
CA GLY A 610 42.05 53.04 43.92
C GLY A 610 40.62 52.59 43.58
N CYS A 611 40.43 51.59 42.71
CA CYS A 611 39.13 50.96 42.43
C CYS A 611 38.93 49.70 43.28
N PHE A 612 37.99 49.77 44.23
CA PHE A 612 37.63 48.67 45.13
C PHE A 612 36.28 48.04 44.76
N THR A 613 35.99 46.87 45.35
CA THR A 613 34.76 46.11 45.10
C THR A 613 33.93 45.93 46.38
N ALA A 614 32.60 45.88 46.22
CA ALA A 614 31.68 45.54 47.31
C ALA A 614 30.55 44.63 46.79
N SER A 615 30.00 43.78 47.66
CA SER A 615 28.97 42.80 47.30
C SER A 615 27.63 43.45 46.92
N SER A 616 27.28 44.56 47.57
CA SER A 616 26.01 45.25 47.39
C SER A 616 26.17 46.76 47.38
N PHE A 617 25.19 47.45 46.80
CA PHE A 617 25.17 48.91 46.75
C PHE A 617 25.08 49.56 48.14
N GLU A 618 24.35 48.95 49.07
CA GLU A 618 24.24 49.43 50.45
C GLU A 618 25.58 49.30 51.20
N GLU A 619 26.29 48.19 50.98
CA GLU A 619 27.60 47.96 51.57
C GLU A 619 28.65 48.94 51.01
N ALA A 620 28.62 49.21 49.71
CA ALA A 620 29.44 50.24 49.09
C ALA A 620 29.19 51.64 49.69
N LEU A 621 27.94 51.97 50.00
CA LEU A 621 27.57 53.26 50.60
C LEU A 621 28.06 53.38 52.05
N ALA A 622 27.98 52.29 52.82
CA ALA A 622 28.44 52.24 54.21
C ALA A 622 29.97 52.37 54.32
N GLN A 623 30.71 51.79 53.36
CA GLN A 623 32.17 51.80 53.34
C GLN A 623 32.78 53.12 52.81
N ARG A 624 31.97 54.08 52.35
CA ARG A 624 32.46 55.35 51.76
C ARG A 624 33.41 56.14 52.68
N GLY A 625 33.23 56.04 54.00
CA GLY A 625 34.02 56.77 54.99
C GLY A 625 35.47 56.29 55.13
N GLN A 626 35.80 55.13 54.53
CA GLN A 626 37.12 54.53 54.53
C GLN A 626 37.94 54.91 53.29
N LEU A 627 37.32 55.55 52.30
CA LEU A 627 37.95 55.94 51.04
C LEU A 627 38.83 57.18 51.23
N LYS A 628 40.05 57.11 50.70
CA LYS A 628 40.94 58.27 50.55
C LYS A 628 40.52 59.10 49.34
N ALA A 629 41.06 60.32 49.25
CA ALA A 629 40.81 61.20 48.12
C ALA A 629 41.21 60.53 46.79
N GLY A 630 40.23 60.32 45.90
CA GLY A 630 40.41 59.69 44.60
C GLY A 630 40.04 58.20 44.53
N GLU A 631 39.68 57.55 45.64
CA GLU A 631 39.28 56.13 45.66
C GLU A 631 37.77 55.95 45.43
N THR A 632 37.39 54.86 44.76
CA THR A 632 36.01 54.52 44.39
C THR A 632 35.68 53.04 44.63
N ILE A 633 34.42 52.75 44.95
CA ILE A 633 33.91 51.38 45.14
C ILE A 633 32.93 51.05 44.02
N TYR A 634 33.14 49.91 43.38
CA TYR A 634 32.30 49.35 42.32
C TYR A 634 31.49 48.17 42.85
N VAL A 635 30.25 48.05 42.36
CA VAL A 635 29.37 46.90 42.58
C VAL A 635 29.09 46.17 41.26
N LYS A 636 28.61 44.93 41.33
CA LYS A 636 28.32 44.09 40.16
C LYS A 636 27.41 44.73 39.11
N SER A 637 26.48 45.60 39.54
CA SER A 637 25.59 46.35 38.63
C SER A 637 26.29 47.50 37.87
N GLY A 638 27.59 47.71 38.09
CA GLY A 638 28.39 48.75 37.48
C GLY A 638 28.36 50.10 38.19
N HIS A 639 27.50 50.28 39.21
CA HIS A 639 27.40 51.55 39.93
C HIS A 639 28.67 51.85 40.73
N VAL A 640 29.00 53.14 40.83
CA VAL A 640 30.23 53.64 41.44
C VAL A 640 29.89 54.53 42.63
N VAL A 641 30.51 54.27 43.77
CA VAL A 641 30.41 55.09 44.98
C VAL A 641 31.77 55.70 45.28
N SER A 642 31.83 57.03 45.37
CA SER A 642 33.00 57.78 45.86
C SER A 642 32.73 58.36 47.25
N SER A 643 33.74 58.97 47.88
CA SER A 643 33.59 59.63 49.18
C SER A 643 32.54 60.76 49.20
N HIS A 644 32.27 61.38 48.04
CA HIS A 644 31.41 62.57 47.92
C HIS A 644 30.34 62.48 46.82
N SER A 645 30.29 61.40 46.05
CA SER A 645 29.32 61.23 44.95
C SER A 645 28.96 59.76 44.71
N VAL A 646 27.79 59.55 44.10
CA VAL A 646 27.37 58.24 43.59
C VAL A 646 27.07 58.42 42.10
N SER A 647 27.58 57.52 41.27
CA SER A 647 27.33 57.48 39.84
C SER A 647 26.66 56.15 39.48
N PHE A 648 25.42 56.23 39.00
CA PHE A 648 24.72 55.07 38.47
C PHE A 648 25.24 54.75 37.07
N TYR A 649 25.65 53.50 36.88
CA TYR A 649 25.92 52.94 35.56
C TYR A 649 24.61 52.75 34.79
N ALA A 650 24.51 53.41 33.65
CA ALA A 650 23.50 53.15 32.63
C ALA A 650 24.19 52.51 31.43
N GLN A 651 23.51 51.59 30.75
CA GLN A 651 24.05 50.95 29.55
C GLN A 651 24.16 51.99 28.43
N ASP A 652 25.37 52.45 28.14
CA ASP A 652 25.65 53.35 27.01
C ASP A 652 25.46 52.56 25.70
N SER A 653 24.69 53.10 24.75
CA SER A 653 24.15 52.35 23.60
C SER A 653 25.20 51.77 22.64
N GLU A 654 26.43 52.28 22.66
CA GLU A 654 27.48 51.90 21.69
C GLU A 654 28.48 50.86 22.24
N GLN A 655 28.67 50.74 23.57
CA GLN A 655 29.76 49.91 24.14
C GLN A 655 29.32 48.96 25.26
N ALA A 656 28.07 49.03 25.74
CA ALA A 656 27.59 48.22 26.86
C ALA A 656 27.56 46.71 26.53
N GLY A 657 28.13 45.89 27.40
CA GLY A 657 28.08 44.43 27.33
C GLY A 657 28.93 43.80 26.23
N LEU A 658 29.94 44.52 25.71
CA LEU A 658 30.88 43.98 24.71
C LEU A 658 31.74 42.86 25.30
N LEU A 659 32.17 43.01 26.56
CA LEU A 659 33.02 42.03 27.23
C LEU A 659 32.23 40.76 27.59
N ALA A 660 31.01 40.92 28.12
CA ALA A 660 30.11 39.82 28.44
C ALA A 660 29.77 38.98 27.21
N ARG A 661 29.44 39.63 26.09
CA ARG A 661 29.17 38.96 24.80
C ARG A 661 30.40 38.25 24.24
N ALA A 662 31.60 38.84 24.35
CA ALA A 662 32.84 38.22 23.89
C ALA A 662 33.15 36.92 24.65
N GLN A 663 33.00 36.92 25.98
CA GLN A 663 33.20 35.73 26.80
C GLN A 663 32.12 34.66 26.54
N GLU A 664 30.88 35.07 26.31
CA GLU A 664 29.78 34.16 25.97
C GLU A 664 29.98 33.49 24.60
N ILE A 665 30.45 34.25 23.60
CA ILE A 665 30.86 33.71 22.29
C ILE A 665 31.97 32.67 22.46
N GLU A 666 33.02 32.95 23.24
CA GLU A 666 34.12 32.00 23.47
C GLU A 666 33.65 30.71 24.17
N ASN A 667 32.74 30.83 25.14
CA ASN A 667 32.15 29.68 25.83
C ASN A 667 31.26 28.85 24.91
N LEU A 668 30.41 29.48 24.11
CA LEU A 668 29.57 28.82 23.12
C LEU A 668 30.40 28.14 22.03
N GLU A 669 31.54 28.71 21.62
CA GLU A 669 32.47 28.04 20.70
C GLU A 669 33.05 26.75 21.28
N LYS A 670 33.42 26.74 22.57
CA LYS A 670 33.91 25.54 23.25
C LYS A 670 32.80 24.48 23.38
N GLN A 671 31.59 24.90 23.76
CA GLN A 671 30.42 24.03 23.87
C GLN A 671 30.05 23.43 22.51
N LEU A 672 30.04 24.24 21.45
CA LEU A 672 29.76 23.77 20.09
C LEU A 672 30.79 22.74 19.62
N ARG A 673 32.09 22.96 19.88
CA ARG A 673 33.14 21.97 19.55
C ARG A 673 32.94 20.64 20.28
N ALA A 674 32.59 20.67 21.56
CA ALA A 674 32.29 19.46 22.32
C ALA A 674 31.02 18.77 21.78
N GLN A 675 29.98 19.55 21.47
CA GLN A 675 28.71 19.04 20.96
C GLN A 675 28.85 18.40 19.56
N VAL A 676 29.71 18.95 18.70
CA VAL A 676 30.02 18.37 17.39
C VAL A 676 30.62 16.96 17.55
N LEU A 677 31.55 16.77 18.49
CA LEU A 677 32.15 15.45 18.75
C LEU A 677 31.10 14.44 19.25
N ILE A 678 30.20 14.86 20.14
CA ILE A 678 29.11 14.01 20.66
C ILE A 678 28.13 13.64 19.53
N ALA A 679 27.78 14.60 18.69
CA ALA A 679 26.91 14.37 17.54
C ALA A 679 27.56 13.38 16.56
N ASP A 680 28.85 13.50 16.27
CA ASP A 680 29.56 12.58 15.39
C ASP A 680 29.69 11.16 15.99
N GLU A 681 29.91 11.03 17.30
CA GLU A 681 29.90 9.73 17.98
C GLU A 681 28.52 9.05 17.86
N SER A 682 27.43 9.81 18.07
CA SER A 682 26.07 9.29 17.90
C SER A 682 25.78 8.87 16.45
N ARG A 683 26.29 9.60 15.44
CA ARG A 683 26.18 9.22 14.01
C ARG A 683 26.92 7.92 13.72
N VAL A 684 28.11 7.73 14.27
CA VAL A 684 28.88 6.48 14.13
C VAL A 684 28.15 5.30 14.79
N ALA A 685 27.56 5.51 15.97
CA ALA A 685 26.76 4.50 16.65
C ALA A 685 25.52 4.09 15.84
N LEU A 686 24.80 5.06 15.27
CA LEU A 686 23.68 4.80 14.35
C LEU A 686 24.12 4.01 13.12
N SER A 687 25.22 4.41 12.47
CA SER A 687 25.74 3.70 11.28
C SER A 687 26.07 2.23 11.58
N ARG A 688 26.64 1.95 12.76
CA ARG A 688 26.89 0.57 13.21
C ARG A 688 25.59 -0.21 13.45
N ALA A 689 24.61 0.40 14.10
CA ALA A 689 23.31 -0.23 14.36
C ALA A 689 22.53 -0.50 13.06
N GLU A 690 22.56 0.43 12.10
CA GLU A 690 21.96 0.25 10.78
C GLU A 690 22.64 -0.86 9.98
N SER A 691 23.97 -0.95 10.03
CA SER A 691 24.70 -2.04 9.37
C SER A 691 24.37 -3.40 9.99
N ALA A 692 24.34 -3.51 11.33
CA ALA A 692 23.99 -4.74 12.02
C ALA A 692 22.54 -5.18 11.71
N TYR A 693 21.59 -4.25 11.76
CA TYR A 693 20.20 -4.50 11.38
C TYR A 693 20.09 -4.95 9.92
N ALA A 694 20.74 -4.25 8.98
CA ALA A 694 20.68 -4.59 7.56
C ALA A 694 21.26 -5.98 7.27
N GLN A 695 22.37 -6.35 7.91
CA GLN A 695 22.99 -7.67 7.77
C GLN A 695 22.06 -8.77 8.31
N SER A 696 21.52 -8.61 9.52
CA SER A 696 20.61 -9.60 10.12
C SER A 696 19.26 -9.68 9.42
N ALA A 697 18.72 -8.56 8.91
CA ALA A 697 17.49 -8.54 8.13
C ALA A 697 17.67 -9.28 6.78
N GLN A 698 18.81 -9.08 6.12
CA GLN A 698 19.14 -9.83 4.90
C GLN A 698 19.34 -11.32 5.20
N ALA A 699 20.04 -11.66 6.28
CA ALA A 699 20.22 -13.04 6.73
C ALA A 699 18.88 -13.73 7.08
N LEU A 700 17.92 -12.98 7.63
CA LEU A 700 16.57 -13.48 7.93
C LEU A 700 15.82 -13.82 6.64
N VAL A 701 15.94 -13.01 5.59
CA VAL A 701 15.32 -13.30 4.29
C VAL A 701 15.92 -14.56 3.67
N THR A 702 17.24 -14.75 3.74
CA THR A 702 17.90 -15.97 3.25
C THR A 702 17.51 -17.19 4.09
N ALA A 703 17.50 -17.09 5.42
CA ALA A 703 17.13 -18.19 6.31
C ALA A 703 15.65 -18.60 6.13
N ARG A 704 14.73 -17.65 5.90
CA ARG A 704 13.32 -17.95 5.55
C ARG A 704 13.21 -18.76 4.28
N ARG A 705 14.00 -18.41 3.25
CA ARG A 705 14.01 -19.13 1.98
C ARG A 705 14.59 -20.53 2.14
N GLU A 706 15.74 -20.66 2.83
CA GLU A 706 16.38 -21.95 3.11
C GLU A 706 15.46 -22.88 3.90
N ALA A 707 14.78 -22.38 4.94
CA ALA A 707 13.83 -23.16 5.73
C ALA A 707 12.62 -23.64 4.90
N ALA A 708 12.08 -22.79 4.01
CA ALA A 708 10.97 -23.14 3.13
C ALA A 708 11.38 -24.19 2.06
N GLU A 709 12.58 -24.05 1.49
CA GLU A 709 13.12 -25.03 0.54
C GLU A 709 13.37 -26.39 1.23
N ALA A 710 13.96 -26.39 2.42
CA ALA A 710 14.20 -27.59 3.22
C ALA A 710 12.89 -28.27 3.65
N GLN A 711 11.87 -27.50 4.07
CA GLN A 711 10.54 -28.01 4.39
C GLN A 711 9.89 -28.70 3.18
N THR A 712 9.98 -28.09 1.99
CA THR A 712 9.38 -28.63 0.77
C THR A 712 10.08 -29.92 0.33
N ARG A 713 11.42 -29.98 0.44
CA ARG A 713 12.18 -31.19 0.14
C ARG A 713 11.85 -32.31 1.13
N ASN A 714 11.80 -32.00 2.43
CA ASN A 714 11.41 -32.94 3.46
C ASN A 714 10.01 -33.52 3.21
N HIS A 715 9.02 -32.68 2.93
CA HIS A 715 7.65 -33.13 2.66
C HIS A 715 7.54 -33.96 1.38
N THR A 716 8.24 -33.59 0.30
CA THR A 716 8.25 -34.37 -0.96
C THR A 716 8.80 -35.78 -0.72
N LEU A 717 9.95 -35.88 -0.03
CA LEU A 717 10.57 -37.16 0.30
C LEU A 717 9.73 -37.98 1.29
N GLN A 718 9.02 -37.33 2.22
CA GLN A 718 8.08 -37.98 3.14
C GLN A 718 6.94 -38.69 2.38
N VAL A 719 6.33 -37.99 1.41
CA VAL A 719 5.24 -38.52 0.60
C VAL A 719 5.73 -39.67 -0.30
N GLU A 720 6.93 -39.53 -0.87
CA GLU A 720 7.54 -40.58 -1.70
C GLU A 720 7.89 -41.83 -0.88
N ALA A 721 8.50 -41.65 0.31
CA ALA A 721 8.80 -42.73 1.24
C ALA A 721 7.51 -43.47 1.66
N LEU A 722 6.47 -42.75 2.07
CA LEU A 722 5.18 -43.34 2.48
C LEU A 722 4.53 -44.14 1.34
N ARG A 723 4.57 -43.60 0.12
CA ARG A 723 4.02 -44.29 -1.07
C ARG A 723 4.76 -45.58 -1.37
N LEU A 724 6.10 -45.55 -1.34
CA LEU A 724 6.91 -46.75 -1.59
C LEU A 724 6.75 -47.78 -0.47
N THR A 725 6.65 -47.35 0.80
CA THR A 725 6.36 -48.25 1.93
C THR A 725 5.01 -48.94 1.76
N GLN A 726 3.94 -48.21 1.41
CA GLN A 726 2.62 -48.80 1.17
C GLN A 726 2.62 -49.81 0.02
N LEU A 727 3.32 -49.51 -1.08
CA LEU A 727 3.45 -50.43 -2.22
C LEU A 727 4.22 -51.70 -1.82
N ALA A 728 5.30 -51.57 -1.04
CA ALA A 728 6.07 -52.70 -0.54
C ALA A 728 5.25 -53.58 0.43
N GLU A 729 4.49 -52.98 1.34
CA GLU A 729 3.59 -53.71 2.26
C GLU A 729 2.48 -54.45 1.52
N GLN A 730 1.84 -53.82 0.52
CA GLN A 730 0.81 -54.46 -0.31
C GLN A 730 1.38 -55.64 -1.11
N ALA A 731 2.57 -55.50 -1.68
CA ALA A 731 3.25 -56.58 -2.40
C ALA A 731 3.61 -57.74 -1.47
N ARG A 732 4.14 -57.46 -0.27
CA ARG A 732 4.48 -58.48 0.74
C ARG A 732 3.24 -59.22 1.25
N ALA A 733 2.17 -58.50 1.58
CA ALA A 733 0.90 -59.11 2.04
C ALA A 733 0.29 -60.01 0.96
N ARG A 734 0.33 -59.58 -0.32
CA ARG A 734 -0.18 -60.37 -1.43
C ARG A 734 0.69 -61.62 -1.70
N SER A 735 2.01 -61.49 -1.61
CA SER A 735 2.94 -62.62 -1.73
C SER A 735 2.70 -63.66 -0.63
N ALA A 736 2.59 -63.24 0.63
CA ALA A 736 2.34 -64.12 1.76
C ALA A 736 0.99 -64.86 1.64
N GLN A 737 -0.04 -64.19 1.13
CA GLN A 737 -1.34 -64.83 0.86
C GLN A 737 -1.23 -65.92 -0.22
N ILE A 738 -0.54 -65.64 -1.33
CA ILE A 738 -0.35 -66.60 -2.42
C ILE A 738 0.51 -67.79 -1.97
N GLU A 739 1.52 -67.56 -1.12
CA GLU A 739 2.34 -68.63 -0.54
C GLU A 739 1.54 -69.54 0.40
N SER A 740 0.68 -68.96 1.25
CA SER A 740 -0.23 -69.72 2.10
C SER A 740 -1.19 -70.57 1.27
N ASP A 741 -1.80 -70.00 0.24
CA ASP A 741 -2.73 -70.70 -0.66
C ASP A 741 -2.03 -71.82 -1.45
N LEU A 742 -0.77 -71.61 -1.88
CA LEU A 742 0.03 -72.64 -2.53
C LEU A 742 0.40 -73.78 -1.57
N ALA A 743 0.78 -73.47 -0.34
CA ALA A 743 1.09 -74.48 0.67
C ALA A 743 -0.14 -75.34 1.03
N GLU A 744 -1.33 -74.72 1.13
CA GLU A 744 -2.57 -75.44 1.36
C GLU A 744 -2.90 -76.40 0.20
N VAL A 745 -2.78 -75.93 -1.05
CA VAL A 745 -3.05 -76.73 -2.24
C VAL A 745 -2.02 -77.87 -2.41
N ASP A 746 -0.75 -77.62 -2.11
CA ASP A 746 0.31 -78.64 -2.19
C ASP A 746 0.11 -79.73 -1.13
N ALA A 747 -0.26 -79.37 0.10
CA ALA A 747 -0.59 -80.34 1.16
C ALA A 747 -1.81 -81.21 0.78
N GLN A 748 -2.84 -80.61 0.16
CA GLN A 748 -4.01 -81.35 -0.33
C GLN A 748 -3.66 -82.30 -1.49
N LEU A 749 -2.72 -81.92 -2.37
CA LEU A 749 -2.26 -82.78 -3.45
C LEU A 749 -1.41 -83.96 -2.96
N GLU A 750 -0.55 -83.75 -1.96
CA GLU A 750 0.25 -84.81 -1.34
C GLU A 750 -0.63 -85.85 -0.62
N ASP A 751 -1.62 -85.41 0.17
CA ASP A 751 -2.59 -86.29 0.83
C ASP A 751 -3.38 -87.14 -0.18
N LEU A 752 -3.80 -86.55 -1.31
CA LEU A 752 -4.48 -87.29 -2.38
C LEU A 752 -3.57 -88.29 -3.10
N GLN A 753 -2.28 -87.99 -3.27
CA GLN A 753 -1.32 -88.92 -3.89
C GLN A 753 -1.01 -90.13 -3.00
N GLU A 754 -0.86 -89.92 -1.69
CA GLU A 754 -0.65 -91.00 -0.72
C GLU A 754 -1.89 -91.93 -0.64
N ARG A 755 -3.10 -91.36 -0.66
CA ARG A 755 -4.35 -92.11 -0.73
C ARG A 755 -4.51 -92.93 -2.02
N ARG A 756 -3.99 -92.44 -3.15
CA ARG A 756 -4.00 -93.18 -4.42
C ARG A 756 -3.07 -94.40 -4.37
N ALA A 757 -1.83 -94.23 -3.93
CA ALA A 757 -0.85 -95.31 -3.87
C ALA A 757 -1.26 -96.43 -2.90
N THR A 758 -1.88 -96.06 -1.78
CA THR A 758 -2.40 -97.03 -0.79
C THR A 758 -3.65 -97.78 -1.30
N ALA A 759 -4.48 -97.17 -2.15
CA ALA A 759 -5.58 -97.87 -2.81
C ALA A 759 -5.07 -98.85 -3.88
N GLU A 760 -4.15 -98.47 -4.76
CA GLU A 760 -3.65 -99.34 -5.83
C GLU A 760 -3.04 -100.66 -5.31
N GLY A 761 -2.22 -100.61 -4.25
CA GLY A 761 -1.63 -101.82 -3.64
C GLY A 761 -2.63 -102.73 -2.91
N ARG A 762 -3.74 -102.20 -2.41
CA ARG A 762 -4.79 -103.00 -1.73
C ARG A 762 -5.65 -103.78 -2.72
N PHE A 763 -5.88 -103.23 -3.91
CA PHE A 763 -6.71 -103.86 -4.95
C PHE A 763 -6.15 -105.20 -5.45
N GLU A 764 -4.85 -105.27 -5.78
CA GLU A 764 -4.20 -106.48 -6.30
C GLU A 764 -4.15 -107.63 -5.28
N SER A 765 -4.08 -107.31 -3.98
CA SER A 765 -4.00 -108.31 -2.91
C SER A 765 -5.34 -108.97 -2.58
N LEU A 766 -6.45 -108.26 -2.82
CA LEU A 766 -7.79 -108.71 -2.47
C LEU A 766 -8.34 -109.69 -3.53
N ASP A 767 -8.12 -109.45 -4.82
CA ASP A 767 -8.68 -110.29 -5.90
C ASP A 767 -8.32 -111.80 -5.78
N MET A 768 -7.11 -112.09 -5.30
CA MET A 768 -6.62 -113.47 -5.12
C MET A 768 -7.20 -114.17 -3.87
N GLN A 769 -7.73 -113.44 -2.89
CA GLN A 769 -8.27 -113.97 -1.62
C GLN A 769 -9.77 -114.32 -1.67
N LEU A 770 -10.49 -113.83 -2.67
CA LEU A 770 -11.95 -113.96 -2.79
C LEU A 770 -12.44 -115.38 -3.12
N ALA A 771 -11.64 -116.14 -3.87
CA ALA A 771 -12.04 -117.41 -4.45
C ALA A 771 -12.03 -118.59 -3.44
N ASP A 772 -11.14 -118.57 -2.45
CA ASP A 772 -10.98 -119.67 -1.46
C ASP A 772 -11.94 -119.54 -0.26
N SER A 773 -12.51 -118.35 -0.05
CA SER A 773 -13.31 -118.05 1.14
C SER A 773 -14.80 -118.42 1.00
N GLN A 774 -15.36 -118.46 -0.22
CA GLN A 774 -16.80 -118.59 -0.49
C GLN A 774 -17.43 -119.93 -0.10
N GLU A 775 -16.68 -121.03 -0.17
CA GLU A 775 -17.19 -122.38 0.09
C GLU A 775 -17.38 -122.69 1.59
N ARG A 776 -16.50 -122.14 2.44
CA ARG A 776 -16.52 -122.41 3.90
C ARG A 776 -17.52 -121.52 4.65
N HIS A 777 -17.95 -120.40 4.07
CA HIS A 777 -18.81 -119.40 4.70
C HIS A 777 -20.24 -119.89 5.00
N ALA A 778 -20.83 -120.69 4.10
CA ALA A 778 -22.26 -121.04 4.15
C ALA A 778 -22.68 -121.92 5.34
N GLN A 779 -21.75 -122.62 6.00
CA GLN A 779 -22.06 -123.56 7.09
C GLN A 779 -21.99 -122.92 8.49
N LEU A 780 -21.38 -121.75 8.62
CA LEU A 780 -21.10 -121.11 9.91
C LEU A 780 -22.10 -119.98 10.25
N ASP A 781 -22.73 -119.41 9.22
CA ASP A 781 -23.61 -118.24 9.28
C ASP A 781 -24.90 -118.45 10.12
N GLU A 782 -25.44 -119.68 10.18
CA GLU A 782 -26.63 -120.03 10.97
C GLU A 782 -26.44 -119.84 12.49
N ARG A 783 -25.21 -120.00 13.00
CA ARG A 783 -24.90 -119.92 14.44
C ARG A 783 -24.64 -118.49 14.92
N VAL A 784 -24.37 -117.57 13.99
CA VAL A 784 -24.06 -116.16 14.27
C VAL A 784 -25.31 -115.29 14.41
N ILE A 785 -26.36 -115.61 13.67
CA ILE A 785 -27.63 -114.86 13.68
C ILE A 785 -28.29 -114.86 15.08
N GLU A 786 -28.18 -115.96 15.82
CA GLU A 786 -28.77 -116.12 17.15
C GLU A 786 -28.13 -115.21 18.23
N TRP A 787 -26.80 -115.07 18.20
CA TRP A 787 -26.06 -114.24 19.16
C TRP A 787 -25.96 -112.77 18.72
N GLN A 788 -25.99 -112.50 17.41
CA GLN A 788 -26.05 -111.13 16.84
C GLN A 788 -27.25 -110.35 17.36
N GLY A 789 -28.41 -110.99 17.46
CA GLY A 789 -29.62 -110.37 17.99
C GLY A 789 -29.52 -109.94 19.46
N LYS A 790 -28.67 -110.59 20.26
CA LYS A 790 -28.47 -110.26 21.69
C LYS A 790 -27.42 -109.15 21.89
N LEU A 791 -26.36 -109.10 21.08
CA LEU A 791 -25.35 -108.04 21.18
C LEU A 791 -25.79 -106.72 20.54
N SER A 792 -26.58 -106.74 19.47
CA SER A 792 -27.11 -105.52 18.85
C SER A 792 -27.97 -104.71 19.82
N GLN A 793 -28.84 -105.38 20.58
CA GLN A 793 -29.71 -104.77 21.58
C GLN A 793 -28.92 -104.09 22.72
N CYS A 794 -27.81 -104.69 23.16
CA CYS A 794 -26.97 -104.16 24.24
C CYS A 794 -26.04 -103.02 23.76
N ARG A 795 -25.43 -103.14 22.57
CA ARG A 795 -24.60 -102.08 21.96
C ARG A 795 -25.39 -100.85 21.54
N GLU A 796 -26.66 -100.99 21.12
CA GLU A 796 -27.52 -99.86 20.77
C GLU A 796 -27.88 -99.03 22.02
N GLN A 797 -28.11 -99.70 23.16
CA GLN A 797 -28.32 -99.05 24.45
C GLN A 797 -27.05 -98.34 24.95
N GLN A 798 -25.88 -98.99 24.86
CA GLN A 798 -24.60 -98.37 25.23
C GLN A 798 -24.25 -97.16 24.34
N ARG A 799 -24.35 -97.28 23.01
CA ARG A 799 -24.08 -96.17 22.07
C ARG A 799 -25.02 -94.99 22.26
N SER A 800 -26.28 -95.25 22.59
CA SER A 800 -27.24 -94.21 22.95
C SER A 800 -26.77 -93.42 24.18
N LEU A 801 -26.33 -94.12 25.22
CA LEU A 801 -25.85 -93.51 26.47
C LEU A 801 -24.48 -92.83 26.29
N GLU A 802 -23.56 -93.40 25.50
CA GLU A 802 -22.26 -92.79 25.17
C GLU A 802 -22.42 -91.50 24.36
N ARG A 803 -23.37 -91.48 23.40
CA ARG A 803 -23.69 -90.26 22.65
C ARG A 803 -24.26 -89.18 23.58
N GLN A 804 -25.18 -89.55 24.47
CA GLN A 804 -25.76 -88.62 25.46
C GLN A 804 -24.70 -88.09 26.44
N ALA A 805 -23.76 -88.94 26.87
CA ALA A 805 -22.65 -88.55 27.75
C ALA A 805 -21.64 -87.62 27.03
N GLN A 806 -21.34 -87.87 25.76
CA GLN A 806 -20.49 -86.99 24.95
C GLN A 806 -21.16 -85.65 24.64
N GLU A 807 -22.46 -85.64 24.32
CA GLU A 807 -23.25 -84.43 24.14
C GLU A 807 -23.29 -83.59 25.43
N ALA A 808 -23.48 -84.22 26.59
CA ALA A 808 -23.44 -83.56 27.90
C ALA A 808 -22.05 -82.99 28.23
N SER A 809 -20.98 -83.74 28.00
CA SER A 809 -19.60 -83.27 28.22
C SER A 809 -19.20 -82.13 27.27
N PHE A 810 -19.66 -82.17 26.02
CA PHE A 810 -19.44 -81.07 25.07
C PHE A 810 -20.22 -79.82 25.47
N ALA A 811 -21.48 -79.96 25.89
CA ALA A 811 -22.28 -78.86 26.41
C ALA A 811 -21.63 -78.22 27.65
N GLN A 812 -21.09 -79.03 28.57
CA GLN A 812 -20.33 -78.57 29.74
C GLN A 812 -19.09 -77.76 29.34
N ARG A 813 -18.27 -78.26 28.40
CA ARG A 813 -17.08 -77.54 27.90
C ARG A 813 -17.43 -76.24 27.19
N SER A 814 -18.54 -76.22 26.45
CA SER A 814 -19.06 -75.02 25.79
C SER A 814 -19.49 -73.95 26.80
N LEU A 815 -20.20 -74.36 27.87
CA LEU A 815 -20.56 -73.47 28.99
C LEU A 815 -19.32 -72.92 29.71
N GLN A 816 -18.29 -73.75 29.94
CA GLN A 816 -17.02 -73.31 30.54
C GLN A 816 -16.25 -72.31 29.65
N ALA A 817 -16.18 -72.58 28.33
CA ALA A 817 -15.56 -71.66 27.38
C ALA A 817 -16.30 -70.32 27.34
N ARG A 818 -17.64 -70.36 27.34
CA ARG A 818 -18.46 -69.14 27.33
C ARG A 818 -18.33 -68.32 28.61
N ASN A 819 -18.21 -68.98 29.77
CA ASN A 819 -17.95 -68.33 31.05
C ASN A 819 -16.55 -67.67 31.08
N ALA A 820 -15.53 -68.33 30.54
CA ALA A 820 -14.19 -67.76 30.40
C ALA A 820 -14.15 -66.54 29.46
N GLU A 821 -14.92 -66.54 28.37
CA GLU A 821 -15.06 -65.38 27.47
C GLU A 821 -15.73 -64.19 28.16
N LEU A 822 -16.85 -64.42 28.86
CA LEU A 822 -17.57 -63.35 29.58
C LEU A 822 -16.74 -62.79 30.75
N SER A 823 -15.97 -63.64 31.44
CA SER A 823 -15.04 -63.21 32.49
C SER A 823 -13.95 -62.27 31.95
N ARG A 824 -13.38 -62.57 30.77
CA ARG A 824 -12.41 -61.69 30.10
C ARG A 824 -13.06 -60.37 29.63
N ALA A 825 -14.31 -60.43 29.17
CA ALA A 825 -15.06 -59.23 28.80
C ALA A 825 -15.33 -58.32 30.00
N MET A 826 -15.63 -58.88 31.18
CA MET A 826 -15.77 -58.13 32.43
C MET A 826 -14.46 -57.48 32.87
N GLU A 827 -13.34 -58.20 32.79
CA GLU A 827 -12.01 -57.67 33.13
C GLU A 827 -11.63 -56.49 32.22
N THR A 828 -11.93 -56.61 30.92
CA THR A 828 -11.73 -55.54 29.94
C THR A 828 -12.62 -54.33 30.25
N ALA A 829 -13.89 -54.54 30.57
CA ALA A 829 -14.81 -53.46 30.95
C ALA A 829 -14.38 -52.74 32.24
N ASP A 830 -13.85 -53.47 33.23
CA ASP A 830 -13.33 -52.89 34.47
C ASP A 830 -12.07 -52.04 34.22
N GLN A 831 -11.16 -52.53 33.37
CA GLN A 831 -9.95 -51.79 33.01
C GLN A 831 -10.27 -50.48 32.27
N GLN A 832 -11.23 -50.51 31.34
CA GLN A 832 -11.70 -49.32 30.62
C GLN A 832 -12.45 -48.34 31.52
N SER A 833 -13.27 -48.83 32.46
CA SER A 833 -13.96 -47.95 33.42
C SER A 833 -12.95 -47.20 34.29
N ARG A 834 -11.89 -47.87 34.76
CA ARG A 834 -10.84 -47.23 35.57
C ARG A 834 -10.03 -46.19 34.79
N SER A 835 -9.74 -46.43 33.51
CA SER A 835 -9.02 -45.45 32.69
C SER A 835 -9.86 -44.20 32.43
N ILE A 836 -11.16 -44.38 32.16
CA ILE A 836 -12.08 -43.27 31.90
C ILE A 836 -12.33 -42.45 33.17
N ASP A 837 -12.45 -43.07 34.35
CA ASP A 837 -12.53 -42.35 35.63
C ASP A 837 -11.28 -41.50 35.90
N ALA A 838 -10.09 -42.02 35.59
CA ALA A 838 -8.84 -41.26 35.73
C ALA A 838 -8.75 -40.09 34.73
N GLU A 839 -9.41 -40.18 33.57
CA GLU A 839 -9.55 -39.07 32.63
C GLU A 839 -10.61 -38.06 33.07
N GLU A 840 -11.73 -38.51 33.64
CA GLU A 840 -12.77 -37.63 34.21
C GLU A 840 -12.19 -36.78 35.34
N GLN A 841 -11.37 -37.38 36.21
CA GLN A 841 -10.74 -36.65 37.32
C GLN A 841 -9.73 -35.60 36.83
N ARG A 842 -8.94 -35.92 35.79
CA ARG A 842 -8.03 -34.96 35.15
C ARG A 842 -8.78 -33.79 34.50
N ALA A 843 -9.90 -34.08 33.83
CA ALA A 843 -10.75 -33.04 33.23
C ALA A 843 -11.42 -32.14 34.30
N LYS A 844 -11.80 -32.68 35.47
CA LYS A 844 -12.31 -31.89 36.60
C LYS A 844 -11.24 -30.96 37.18
N GLU A 845 -10.00 -31.44 37.31
CA GLU A 845 -8.86 -30.63 37.77
C GLU A 845 -8.51 -29.51 36.77
N GLU A 846 -8.57 -29.80 35.48
CA GLU A 846 -8.38 -28.81 34.41
C GLU A 846 -9.45 -27.72 34.44
N LEU A 847 -10.72 -28.09 34.64
CA LEU A 847 -11.83 -27.14 34.79
C LEU A 847 -11.67 -26.22 36.02
N ALA A 848 -11.12 -26.75 37.12
CA ALA A 848 -10.88 -25.99 38.34
C ALA A 848 -9.74 -24.96 38.19
N ARG A 849 -8.77 -25.18 37.29
CA ARG A 849 -7.67 -24.24 37.02
C ARG A 849 -8.10 -23.05 36.17
N LEU A 850 -9.11 -23.23 35.31
CA LEU A 850 -9.64 -22.18 34.43
C LEU A 850 -10.61 -21.26 35.21
N THR A 851 -10.09 -20.33 36.00
CA THR A 851 -10.89 -19.37 36.79
C THR A 851 -11.10 -18.03 36.09
N ASP A 852 -12.36 -17.60 36.00
CA ASP A 852 -12.82 -16.44 35.21
C ASP A 852 -12.70 -15.09 35.98
N ALA A 853 -12.59 -15.15 37.31
CA ALA A 853 -12.79 -14.00 38.19
C ALA A 853 -11.66 -12.95 38.13
N ALA A 854 -10.41 -13.35 37.87
CA ALA A 854 -9.28 -12.42 37.83
C ALA A 854 -9.23 -11.62 36.51
N ALA A 855 -9.61 -12.25 35.39
CA ALA A 855 -9.58 -11.64 34.07
C ALA A 855 -10.73 -10.63 33.85
N GLN A 856 -11.93 -10.93 34.38
CA GLN A 856 -13.07 -10.01 34.30
C GLN A 856 -12.89 -8.72 35.13
N GLY A 857 -12.24 -8.81 36.29
CA GLY A 857 -11.87 -7.63 37.08
C GLY A 857 -10.87 -6.73 36.34
N GLY A 858 -9.81 -7.32 35.79
CA GLY A 858 -8.82 -6.58 35.00
C GLY A 858 -9.41 -5.94 33.73
N LEU A 859 -10.40 -6.57 33.10
CA LEU A 859 -11.09 -6.00 31.93
C LEU A 859 -11.91 -4.75 32.31
N GLN A 860 -12.59 -4.74 33.46
CA GLN A 860 -13.34 -3.57 33.91
C GLN A 860 -12.42 -2.38 34.18
N ASP A 861 -11.28 -2.61 34.82
CA ASP A 861 -10.28 -1.58 35.07
C ASP A 861 -9.67 -1.03 33.77
N ALA A 862 -9.37 -1.91 32.81
CA ALA A 862 -8.86 -1.51 31.49
C ALA A 862 -9.89 -0.73 30.66
N LEU A 863 -11.18 -1.09 30.74
CA LEU A 863 -12.27 -0.35 30.10
C LEU A 863 -12.47 1.04 30.72
N ALA A 864 -12.35 1.16 32.04
CA ALA A 864 -12.41 2.45 32.73
C ALA A 864 -11.24 3.36 32.33
N LEU A 865 -10.03 2.80 32.26
CA LEU A 865 -8.84 3.53 31.79
C LEU A 865 -8.98 3.97 30.34
N LYS A 866 -9.51 3.13 29.45
CA LYS A 866 -9.79 3.48 28.04
C LYS A 866 -10.74 4.68 27.95
N LEU A 867 -11.83 4.67 28.74
CA LEU A 867 -12.81 5.76 28.75
C LEU A 867 -12.18 7.09 29.20
N GLU A 868 -11.33 7.06 30.22
CA GLU A 868 -10.58 8.24 30.70
C GLU A 868 -9.65 8.80 29.61
N ARG A 869 -8.91 7.93 28.91
CA ARG A 869 -8.02 8.33 27.80
C ARG A 869 -8.79 8.88 26.60
N GLU A 870 -9.97 8.34 26.32
CA GLU A 870 -10.85 8.84 25.26
C GLU A 870 -11.39 10.25 25.57
N GLN A 871 -11.80 10.50 26.81
CA GLN A 871 -12.19 11.84 27.27
C GLN A 871 -11.03 12.83 27.20
N SER A 872 -9.83 12.42 27.62
CA SER A 872 -8.63 13.25 27.53
C SER A 872 -8.27 13.59 26.07
N LEU A 873 -8.39 12.63 25.14
CA LEU A 873 -8.17 12.88 23.71
C LEU A 873 -9.22 13.84 23.15
N GLY A 874 -10.49 13.70 23.54
CA GLY A 874 -11.56 14.62 23.16
C GLY A 874 -11.28 16.06 23.60
N ALA A 875 -10.85 16.27 24.84
CA ALA A 875 -10.48 17.59 25.35
C ALA A 875 -9.30 18.22 24.57
N LYS A 876 -8.27 17.42 24.28
CA LYS A 876 -7.09 17.89 23.51
C LYS A 876 -7.39 18.17 22.05
N ARG A 877 -8.31 17.42 21.43
CA ARG A 877 -8.80 17.73 20.07
C ARG A 877 -9.59 19.04 20.03
N SER A 878 -10.45 19.29 21.00
CA SER A 878 -11.16 20.58 21.11
C SER A 878 -10.19 21.75 21.23
N GLU A 879 -9.15 21.62 22.06
CA GLU A 879 -8.10 22.63 22.22
C GLU A 879 -7.33 22.89 20.90
N TYR A 880 -7.03 21.83 20.15
CA TYR A 880 -6.39 21.92 18.83
C TYR A 880 -7.30 22.58 17.77
N ASP A 881 -8.58 22.23 17.73
CA ASP A 881 -9.55 22.81 16.80
C ASP A 881 -9.76 24.31 17.08
N ASP A 882 -9.82 24.70 18.35
CA ASP A 882 -9.90 26.11 18.78
C ASP A 882 -8.67 26.92 18.34
N LEU A 883 -7.46 26.34 18.47
CA LEU A 883 -6.22 26.97 18.01
C LEU A 883 -6.15 27.03 16.48
N THR A 884 -6.68 26.03 15.78
CA THR A 884 -6.79 26.03 14.31
C THR A 884 -7.69 27.17 13.83
N ALA A 885 -8.83 27.40 14.49
CA ALA A 885 -9.72 28.51 14.20
C ALA A 885 -9.06 29.87 14.46
N LYS A 886 -8.34 30.02 15.58
CA LYS A 886 -7.57 31.23 15.90
C LYS A 886 -6.45 31.51 14.90
N LEU A 887 -5.77 30.46 14.42
CA LEU A 887 -4.71 30.58 13.42
C LEU A 887 -5.26 31.12 12.10
N ARG A 888 -6.38 30.56 11.61
CA ARG A 888 -7.06 31.04 10.40
C ARG A 888 -7.52 32.50 10.54
N ALA A 889 -8.15 32.84 11.66
CA ALA A 889 -8.61 34.21 11.91
C ALA A 889 -7.44 35.22 11.97
N SER A 890 -6.29 34.83 12.53
CA SER A 890 -5.09 35.68 12.59
C SER A 890 -4.44 35.84 11.21
N ASP A 891 -4.42 34.78 10.39
CA ASP A 891 -3.87 34.82 9.03
C ASP A 891 -4.74 35.68 8.09
N GLU A 892 -6.07 35.60 8.23
CA GLU A 892 -7.01 36.50 7.55
C GLU A 892 -6.79 37.97 7.94
N ARG A 893 -6.56 38.27 9.23
CA ARG A 893 -6.22 39.63 9.69
C ARG A 893 -4.87 40.11 9.15
N ARG A 894 -3.85 39.23 9.07
CA ARG A 894 -2.56 39.58 8.44
C ARG A 894 -2.77 39.99 6.99
N MET A 895 -3.50 39.19 6.21
CA MET A 895 -3.79 39.49 4.80
C MET A 895 -4.62 40.78 4.63
N GLN A 896 -5.55 41.08 5.54
CA GLN A 896 -6.30 42.34 5.54
C GLN A 896 -5.37 43.54 5.77
N LEU A 897 -4.50 43.48 6.79
CA LEU A 897 -3.55 44.55 7.09
C LEU A 897 -2.52 44.71 5.96
N GLU A 898 -2.02 43.64 5.35
CA GLU A 898 -1.14 43.70 4.17
C GLU A 898 -1.81 44.43 2.99
N ARG A 899 -3.09 44.16 2.72
CA ARG A 899 -3.86 44.85 1.68
C ARG A 899 -4.10 46.33 2.01
N GLU A 900 -4.16 46.71 3.28
CA GLU A 900 -4.29 48.11 3.71
C GLU A 900 -2.98 48.91 3.57
N LEU A 901 -1.81 48.26 3.49
CA LEU A 901 -0.51 48.93 3.34
C LEU A 901 -0.29 49.50 1.94
N ASP A 902 -0.72 48.81 0.89
CA ASP A 902 -0.55 49.25 -0.49
C ASP A 902 -1.22 50.61 -0.80
N PRO A 903 -2.49 50.88 -0.43
CA PRO A 903 -3.08 52.19 -0.64
C PRO A 903 -2.40 53.28 0.20
N LEU A 904 -1.88 52.96 1.39
CA LEU A 904 -1.11 53.92 2.20
C LEU A 904 0.24 54.27 1.56
N ARG A 905 0.94 53.27 1.00
CA ARG A 905 2.16 53.48 0.20
C ARG A 905 1.87 54.33 -1.04
N GLN A 906 0.79 54.02 -1.75
CA GLN A 906 0.33 54.82 -2.89
C GLN A 906 0.03 56.27 -2.46
N ARG A 907 -0.60 56.47 -1.29
CA ARG A 907 -0.89 57.80 -0.76
C ARG A 907 0.36 58.57 -0.35
N ILE A 908 1.37 57.90 0.20
CA ILE A 908 2.69 58.49 0.46
C ILE A 908 3.37 58.87 -0.86
N THR A 909 3.36 58.00 -1.86
CA THR A 909 3.91 58.34 -3.19
C THR A 909 3.14 59.48 -3.84
N GLU A 910 1.81 59.54 -3.68
CA GLU A 910 0.97 60.64 -4.15
C GLU A 910 1.32 61.94 -3.43
N PHE A 911 1.51 61.93 -2.11
CA PHE A 911 1.94 63.10 -1.36
C PHE A 911 3.38 63.51 -1.65
N GLN A 912 4.31 62.57 -1.89
CA GLN A 912 5.67 62.86 -2.35
C GLN A 912 5.66 63.50 -3.75
N LEU A 913 4.83 62.98 -4.66
CA LEU A 913 4.63 63.57 -5.98
C LEU A 913 3.97 64.94 -5.89
N LYS A 914 3.01 65.14 -4.96
CA LYS A 914 2.39 66.45 -4.70
C LYS A 914 3.36 67.42 -4.05
N GLU A 915 4.21 66.98 -3.14
CA GLU A 915 5.27 67.78 -2.53
C GLU A 915 6.28 68.18 -3.61
N GLN A 916 6.70 67.23 -4.44
CA GLN A 916 7.56 67.47 -5.57
C GLN A 916 6.90 68.39 -6.59
N ALA A 917 5.60 68.25 -6.86
CA ALA A 917 4.84 69.13 -7.75
C ALA A 917 4.64 70.53 -7.16
N ALA A 918 4.45 70.67 -5.84
CA ALA A 918 4.37 71.95 -5.15
C ALA A 918 5.72 72.65 -5.09
N ARG A 919 6.80 71.88 -4.88
CA ARG A 919 8.19 72.36 -4.94
C ARG A 919 8.57 72.75 -6.36
N LEU A 920 8.30 71.90 -7.35
CA LEU A 920 8.47 72.21 -8.77
C LEU A 920 7.59 73.37 -9.17
N GLY A 921 6.38 73.50 -8.62
CA GLY A 921 5.49 74.64 -8.83
C GLY A 921 6.04 75.92 -8.23
N PHE A 922 6.65 75.86 -7.05
CA PHE A 922 7.40 76.97 -6.47
C PHE A 922 8.61 77.34 -7.34
N GLU A 923 9.45 76.36 -7.70
CA GLU A 923 10.61 76.53 -8.58
C GLU A 923 10.19 76.98 -9.98
N GLN A 924 9.02 76.55 -10.48
CA GLN A 924 8.45 76.91 -11.78
C GLN A 924 7.88 78.31 -11.76
N TYR A 925 7.11 78.73 -10.74
CA TYR A 925 6.63 80.10 -10.65
C TYR A 925 7.79 81.07 -10.38
N GLU A 926 8.80 80.64 -9.62
CA GLU A 926 10.05 81.36 -9.45
C GLU A 926 10.82 81.48 -10.77
N ALA A 927 11.00 80.38 -11.49
CA ALA A 927 11.61 80.36 -12.82
C ALA A 927 10.80 81.11 -13.86
N GLN A 928 9.46 81.04 -13.86
CA GLN A 928 8.57 81.76 -14.78
C GLN A 928 8.63 83.26 -14.52
N LEU A 929 8.71 83.69 -13.26
CA LEU A 929 8.94 85.09 -12.94
C LEU A 929 10.34 85.54 -13.43
N VAL A 930 11.37 84.68 -13.29
CA VAL A 930 12.73 84.95 -13.78
C VAL A 930 12.82 84.95 -15.32
N ASP A 931 12.23 83.96 -16.00
CA ASP A 931 12.24 83.75 -17.46
C ASP A 931 11.37 84.76 -18.19
N ALA A 932 10.20 85.10 -17.63
CA ALA A 932 9.38 86.20 -18.11
C ALA A 932 10.09 87.57 -17.93
N LYS A 933 11.30 87.57 -17.34
CA LYS A 933 12.06 88.77 -16.95
C LYS A 933 11.16 89.73 -16.18
N ALA A 934 10.27 89.16 -15.37
CA ALA A 934 9.34 89.93 -14.58
C ALA A 934 10.16 90.64 -13.50
N ASP A 935 10.09 91.96 -13.50
CA ASP A 935 10.75 92.77 -12.50
C ASP A 935 10.06 92.55 -11.15
N LEU A 936 10.68 91.73 -10.29
CA LEU A 936 10.10 91.28 -9.03
C LEU A 936 9.81 92.44 -8.08
N GLU A 937 10.64 93.49 -8.08
CA GLU A 937 10.39 94.70 -7.30
C GLU A 937 9.23 95.50 -7.90
N ALA A 938 9.10 95.58 -9.22
CA ALA A 938 7.96 96.23 -9.87
C ALA A 938 6.65 95.45 -9.73
N VAL A 939 6.68 94.10 -9.74
CA VAL A 939 5.51 93.25 -9.51
C VAL A 939 5.10 93.31 -8.04
N GLU A 940 6.03 93.25 -7.09
CA GLU A 940 5.77 93.41 -5.66
C GLU A 940 5.27 94.83 -5.31
N GLN A 941 5.85 95.88 -5.91
CA GLN A 941 5.33 97.25 -5.81
C GLN A 941 3.94 97.38 -6.43
N SER A 942 3.69 96.80 -7.61
CA SER A 942 2.35 96.81 -8.23
C SER A 942 1.28 96.11 -7.37
N ILE A 943 1.68 95.12 -6.57
CA ILE A 943 0.81 94.41 -5.62
C ILE A 943 0.59 95.25 -4.35
N LYS A 944 1.64 95.91 -3.83
CA LYS A 944 1.56 96.81 -2.65
C LYS A 944 0.79 98.10 -2.94
N ASP A 945 1.05 98.75 -4.08
CA ASP A 945 0.40 100.00 -4.51
C ASP A 945 -1.04 99.77 -4.97
N GLY A 946 -1.31 98.65 -5.61
CA GLY A 946 -2.66 98.23 -6.02
C GLY A 946 -3.47 97.54 -4.91
N ASN A 947 -2.88 97.33 -3.73
CA ASN A 947 -3.43 96.57 -2.60
C ASN A 947 -4.08 95.24 -3.05
N VAL A 948 -3.37 94.53 -3.93
CA VAL A 948 -3.94 93.44 -4.74
C VAL A 948 -3.95 92.14 -3.95
N ARG A 949 -5.13 91.53 -3.81
CA ARG A 949 -5.35 90.30 -3.05
C ARG A 949 -5.65 89.16 -4.01
N LEU A 950 -5.16 87.95 -3.69
CA LEU A 950 -5.41 86.72 -4.46
C LEU A 950 -6.92 86.47 -4.61
N PHE A 951 -7.66 86.82 -3.55
CA PHE A 951 -9.11 86.83 -3.52
C PHE A 951 -9.68 87.94 -4.43
N GLY A 952 -10.34 87.53 -5.52
CA GLY A 952 -10.91 88.44 -6.52
C GLY A 952 -9.98 88.71 -7.71
N MET A 953 -8.69 88.39 -7.61
CA MET A 953 -7.75 88.42 -8.75
C MET A 953 -8.16 87.40 -9.82
N GLN A 954 -8.52 86.20 -9.36
CA GLN A 954 -9.16 85.22 -10.22
C GLN A 954 -10.44 85.80 -10.83
N SER A 955 -11.29 86.48 -10.06
CA SER A 955 -12.56 87.04 -10.56
C SER A 955 -12.40 88.14 -11.63
N ASP A 956 -11.26 88.81 -11.61
CA ASP A 956 -10.84 89.85 -12.52
C ASP A 956 -10.15 89.27 -13.77
N ILE A 957 -9.28 88.26 -13.56
CA ILE A 957 -8.84 87.32 -14.59
C ILE A 957 -10.08 86.63 -15.20
N ASP A 958 -11.17 86.47 -14.45
CA ASP A 958 -12.44 85.86 -14.84
C ASP A 958 -13.45 86.88 -15.37
N ARG A 959 -13.21 88.18 -15.22
CA ARG A 959 -13.98 89.21 -15.92
C ARG A 959 -13.45 89.30 -17.34
N ILE A 960 -12.13 89.32 -17.46
CA ILE A 960 -11.41 89.20 -18.72
C ILE A 960 -11.66 87.79 -19.28
N ASN A 961 -11.64 86.73 -18.45
CA ASN A 961 -12.12 85.41 -18.87
C ASN A 961 -13.63 85.42 -19.11
N ARG A 962 -14.47 86.30 -18.56
CA ARG A 962 -15.91 86.42 -18.88
C ARG A 962 -16.12 87.00 -20.25
N GLU A 963 -15.22 87.84 -20.72
CA GLU A 963 -15.12 88.18 -22.12
C GLU A 963 -14.59 86.98 -22.92
N ILE A 964 -13.75 86.12 -22.31
CA ILE A 964 -13.44 84.77 -22.84
C ILE A 964 -14.62 83.79 -22.79
N THR A 965 -15.52 83.91 -21.81
CA THR A 965 -16.64 83.00 -21.54
C THR A 965 -17.91 83.50 -22.19
N ALA A 966 -17.96 84.76 -22.62
CA ALA A 966 -18.95 85.29 -23.53
C ALA A 966 -18.77 84.69 -24.94
N LEU A 967 -17.57 84.16 -25.25
CA LEU A 967 -17.36 83.25 -26.37
C LEU A 967 -18.07 81.89 -26.14
N GLY A 968 -18.73 81.72 -24.99
CA GLY A 968 -19.40 80.51 -24.54
C GLY A 968 -18.50 79.71 -23.62
N ALA A 969 -19.01 78.58 -23.11
CA ALA A 969 -18.17 77.57 -22.51
C ALA A 969 -17.27 77.00 -23.60
N VAL A 970 -16.16 77.71 -23.77
CA VAL A 970 -14.99 77.36 -24.54
C VAL A 970 -14.33 76.23 -23.80
N ASN A 971 -14.66 74.99 -24.15
CA ASN A 971 -14.00 73.89 -23.50
C ASN A 971 -12.64 73.68 -24.20
N LEU A 972 -11.62 74.36 -23.69
CA LEU A 972 -10.22 74.09 -24.04
C LEU A 972 -9.81 72.72 -23.57
N ALA A 973 -10.38 72.30 -22.44
CA ALA A 973 -10.37 70.95 -21.97
C ALA A 973 -11.45 70.10 -22.67
N ALA A 974 -12.22 70.55 -23.68
CA ALA A 974 -12.96 69.62 -24.55
C ALA A 974 -12.01 69.10 -25.61
N LEU A 975 -10.75 69.51 -25.58
CA LEU A 975 -9.71 68.74 -26.18
C LEU A 975 -9.27 67.63 -25.19
N ASP A 976 -9.11 67.93 -23.89
CA ASP A 976 -8.57 67.00 -22.88
C ASP A 976 -9.59 66.06 -22.20
N GLU A 977 -10.79 66.51 -21.83
CA GLU A 977 -11.95 65.75 -21.35
C GLU A 977 -12.65 65.00 -22.47
N LEU A 978 -12.70 65.56 -23.68
CA LEU A 978 -13.04 64.76 -24.85
C LEU A 978 -11.97 63.71 -25.08
N ALA A 979 -10.68 64.02 -24.89
CA ALA A 979 -9.62 63.02 -24.96
C ALA A 979 -9.72 61.97 -23.85
N ALA A 980 -10.01 62.32 -22.60
CA ALA A 980 -10.12 61.41 -21.45
C ALA A 980 -11.43 60.61 -21.44
N ALA A 981 -12.56 61.21 -21.83
CA ALA A 981 -13.82 60.50 -22.02
C ALA A 981 -13.78 59.64 -23.29
N ARG A 982 -13.07 60.08 -24.36
CA ARG A 982 -12.73 59.20 -25.49
C ARG A 982 -11.78 58.10 -25.03
N GLU A 983 -10.77 58.35 -24.21
CA GLU A 983 -9.83 57.32 -23.72
C GLU A 983 -10.54 56.28 -22.85
N ARG A 984 -11.46 56.71 -21.96
CA ARG A 984 -12.30 55.83 -21.15
C ARG A 984 -13.36 55.09 -21.97
N LYS A 985 -13.96 55.73 -22.97
CA LYS A 985 -14.85 55.07 -23.95
C LYS A 985 -14.07 54.13 -24.84
N THR A 986 -12.88 54.48 -25.29
CA THR A 986 -11.97 53.62 -26.07
C THR A 986 -11.49 52.45 -25.23
N PHE A 987 -11.28 52.61 -23.92
CA PHE A 987 -10.97 51.51 -23.00
C PHE A 987 -12.18 50.59 -22.75
N LEU A 988 -13.38 51.14 -22.54
CA LEU A 988 -14.59 50.32 -22.31
C LEU A 988 -15.15 49.73 -23.61
N ASP A 989 -15.03 50.44 -24.74
CA ASP A 989 -15.27 49.93 -26.08
C ASP A 989 -14.20 48.89 -26.39
N SER A 990 -12.91 49.09 -26.08
CA SER A 990 -11.92 48.03 -26.27
C SER A 990 -12.22 46.85 -25.38
N GLN A 991 -12.63 47.01 -24.13
CA GLN A 991 -13.05 45.88 -23.29
C GLN A 991 -14.35 45.22 -23.76
N SER A 992 -15.31 45.98 -24.27
CA SER A 992 -16.54 45.43 -24.85
C SER A 992 -16.27 44.74 -26.17
N THR A 993 -15.41 45.30 -27.02
CA THR A 993 -14.92 44.70 -28.26
C THR A 993 -14.05 43.50 -27.94
N ASP A 994 -13.21 43.51 -26.91
CA ASP A 994 -12.41 42.36 -26.46
C ASP A 994 -13.30 41.27 -25.85
N LEU A 995 -14.36 41.62 -25.14
CA LEU A 995 -15.35 40.67 -24.60
C LEU A 995 -16.28 40.15 -25.70
N THR A 996 -16.64 40.99 -26.67
CA THR A 996 -17.42 40.61 -27.86
C THR A 996 -16.57 39.79 -28.81
N ASP A 997 -15.28 40.09 -28.94
CA ASP A 997 -14.30 39.35 -29.72
C ASP A 997 -13.93 38.09 -28.98
N ALA A 998 -13.80 38.08 -27.65
CA ALA A 998 -13.65 36.85 -26.88
C ALA A 998 -14.91 36.00 -26.99
N MET A 999 -16.11 36.59 -26.92
CA MET A 999 -17.37 35.89 -27.14
C MET A 999 -17.45 35.35 -28.57
N ASN A 1000 -17.12 36.15 -29.58
CA ASN A 1000 -17.08 35.76 -30.98
C ASN A 1000 -15.98 34.72 -31.23
N ILE A 1001 -14.83 34.79 -30.56
CA ILE A 1001 -13.75 33.80 -30.62
C ILE A 1001 -14.19 32.53 -29.93
N LEU A 1002 -14.94 32.59 -28.82
CA LEU A 1002 -15.50 31.42 -28.14
C LEU A 1002 -16.65 30.81 -28.95
N GLU A 1003 -17.50 31.63 -29.57
CA GLU A 1003 -18.58 31.21 -30.47
C GLU A 1003 -18.01 30.68 -31.78
N ASP A 1004 -16.99 31.31 -32.36
CA ASP A 1004 -16.28 30.85 -33.55
C ASP A 1004 -15.41 29.66 -33.22
N ALA A 1005 -14.85 29.55 -32.01
CA ALA A 1005 -14.20 28.33 -31.55
C ALA A 1005 -15.23 27.22 -31.42
N ILE A 1006 -16.42 27.47 -30.88
CA ILE A 1006 -17.50 26.47 -30.84
C ILE A 1006 -17.96 26.13 -32.25
N ARG A 1007 -18.18 27.10 -33.14
CA ARG A 1007 -18.58 26.86 -34.54
C ARG A 1007 -17.49 26.16 -35.33
N LYS A 1008 -16.22 26.47 -35.08
CA LYS A 1008 -15.06 25.83 -35.70
C LYS A 1008 -14.88 24.43 -35.14
N ILE A 1009 -15.02 24.24 -33.83
CA ILE A 1009 -15.05 22.92 -33.21
C ILE A 1009 -16.22 22.12 -33.78
N ASP A 1010 -17.42 22.69 -33.91
CA ASP A 1010 -18.62 22.03 -34.44
C ASP A 1010 -18.49 21.77 -35.95
N ALA A 1011 -17.87 22.66 -36.72
CA ALA A 1011 -17.60 22.49 -38.15
C ALA A 1011 -16.51 21.44 -38.39
N GLU A 1012 -15.38 21.52 -37.67
CA GLU A 1012 -14.32 20.50 -37.69
C GLU A 1012 -14.88 19.16 -37.22
N THR A 1013 -15.68 19.14 -36.16
CA THR A 1013 -16.37 17.94 -35.65
C THR A 1013 -17.36 17.41 -36.68
N ARG A 1014 -18.13 18.27 -37.36
CA ARG A 1014 -19.07 17.86 -38.42
C ARG A 1014 -18.32 17.31 -39.63
N GLU A 1015 -17.23 17.94 -40.04
CA GLU A 1015 -16.40 17.49 -41.16
C GLU A 1015 -15.69 16.17 -40.84
N LEU A 1016 -15.10 16.04 -39.64
CA LEU A 1016 -14.50 14.81 -39.13
C LEU A 1016 -15.54 13.69 -39.00
N LEU A 1017 -16.71 13.97 -38.41
CA LEU A 1017 -17.76 12.96 -38.21
C LEU A 1017 -18.44 12.59 -39.53
N SER A 1018 -18.70 13.53 -40.43
CA SER A 1018 -19.26 13.27 -41.76
C SER A 1018 -18.24 12.55 -42.66
N GLY A 1019 -16.99 12.96 -42.64
CA GLY A 1019 -15.89 12.30 -43.32
C GLY A 1019 -15.71 10.87 -42.82
N THR A 1020 -15.70 10.69 -41.50
CA THR A 1020 -15.63 9.36 -40.86
C THR A 1020 -16.86 8.53 -41.19
N PHE A 1021 -18.07 9.09 -41.12
CA PHE A 1021 -19.29 8.39 -41.48
C PHE A 1021 -19.28 7.91 -42.94
N ASN A 1022 -18.87 8.78 -43.87
CA ASN A 1022 -18.79 8.44 -45.29
C ASN A 1022 -17.72 7.38 -45.58
N GLN A 1023 -16.54 7.52 -44.97
CA GLN A 1023 -15.47 6.53 -45.11
C GLN A 1023 -15.86 5.20 -44.48
N VAL A 1024 -16.42 5.18 -43.27
CA VAL A 1024 -16.93 3.95 -42.64
C VAL A 1024 -18.05 3.35 -43.48
N ASN A 1025 -18.96 4.14 -44.04
CA ASN A 1025 -20.02 3.65 -44.92
C ASN A 1025 -19.46 3.04 -46.22
N GLU A 1026 -18.40 3.62 -46.79
CA GLU A 1026 -17.71 3.09 -47.97
C GLU A 1026 -16.94 1.79 -47.64
N HIS A 1027 -16.20 1.77 -46.54
CA HIS A 1027 -15.51 0.58 -46.04
C HIS A 1027 -16.51 -0.53 -45.72
N PHE A 1028 -17.60 -0.21 -45.04
CA PHE A 1028 -18.68 -1.15 -44.73
C PHE A 1028 -19.34 -1.68 -46.00
N GLY A 1029 -19.59 -0.81 -46.98
CA GLY A 1029 -20.13 -1.18 -48.30
C GLY A 1029 -19.19 -2.05 -49.14
N ARG A 1030 -17.87 -2.01 -48.90
CA ARG A 1030 -16.87 -2.89 -49.55
C ARG A 1030 -16.69 -4.22 -48.82
N MET A 1031 -16.51 -4.17 -47.50
CA MET A 1031 -16.22 -5.33 -46.66
C MET A 1031 -17.41 -6.27 -46.53
N PHE A 1032 -18.64 -5.74 -46.59
CA PHE A 1032 -19.86 -6.55 -46.53
C PHE A 1032 -19.96 -7.53 -47.72
N PRO A 1033 -19.86 -7.09 -49.00
CA PRO A 1033 -19.78 -8.01 -50.13
C PRO A 1033 -18.61 -9.00 -50.07
N GLU A 1034 -17.43 -8.59 -49.56
CA GLU A 1034 -16.25 -9.47 -49.45
C GLU A 1034 -16.48 -10.62 -48.45
N LEU A 1035 -17.13 -10.33 -47.31
CA LEU A 1035 -17.46 -11.34 -46.30
C LEU A 1035 -18.65 -12.22 -46.70
N PHE A 1036 -19.68 -11.68 -47.35
CA PHE A 1036 -20.88 -12.43 -47.74
C PHE A 1036 -20.81 -13.05 -49.14
N GLY A 1037 -19.84 -12.67 -49.98
CA GLY A 1037 -19.75 -13.10 -51.39
C GLY A 1037 -20.81 -12.43 -52.29
N GLY A 1038 -21.31 -11.26 -51.89
CA GLY A 1038 -22.40 -10.52 -52.54
C GLY A 1038 -23.31 -9.80 -51.54
N GLY A 1039 -24.32 -9.07 -52.01
CA GLY A 1039 -25.20 -8.25 -51.17
C GLY A 1039 -24.69 -6.81 -50.98
N ASN A 1040 -25.45 -5.96 -50.30
CA ASN A 1040 -25.12 -4.55 -50.06
C ASN A 1040 -25.45 -4.16 -48.62
N ALA A 1041 -24.61 -3.36 -47.99
CA ALA A 1041 -24.91 -2.75 -46.70
C ALA A 1041 -24.54 -1.28 -46.69
N ARG A 1042 -25.30 -0.47 -45.94
CA ARG A 1042 -25.08 0.97 -45.80
C ARG A 1042 -25.55 1.48 -44.45
N LEU A 1043 -24.94 2.57 -44.01
CA LEU A 1043 -25.34 3.36 -42.86
C LEU A 1043 -26.29 4.48 -43.31
N VAL A 1044 -27.31 4.75 -42.50
CA VAL A 1044 -28.29 5.83 -42.72
C VAL A 1044 -28.43 6.65 -41.45
N ILE A 1045 -28.39 7.97 -41.58
CA ILE A 1045 -28.59 8.91 -40.47
C ILE A 1045 -30.10 9.11 -40.26
N THR A 1046 -30.58 9.08 -39.02
CA THR A 1046 -32.02 9.09 -38.73
C THR A 1046 -32.64 10.50 -38.67
N GLY A 1047 -31.85 11.57 -38.67
CA GLY A 1047 -32.32 12.96 -38.62
C GLY A 1047 -31.50 13.90 -39.51
N ASP A 1048 -31.86 15.19 -39.50
CA ASP A 1048 -31.32 16.19 -40.45
C ASP A 1048 -29.90 16.66 -40.11
N GLU A 1049 -29.49 16.57 -38.83
CA GLU A 1049 -28.17 17.01 -38.37
C GLU A 1049 -27.35 15.85 -37.77
N ILE A 1050 -26.15 15.59 -38.32
CA ILE A 1050 -25.29 14.47 -37.91
C ILE A 1050 -24.82 14.55 -36.45
N LEU A 1051 -24.78 15.75 -35.87
CA LEU A 1051 -24.35 16.00 -34.49
C LEU A 1051 -25.43 15.69 -33.45
N ASP A 1052 -26.69 15.55 -33.86
CA ASP A 1052 -27.84 15.27 -32.97
C ASP A 1052 -28.61 14.01 -33.37
N SER A 1053 -28.31 13.46 -34.55
CA SER A 1053 -29.01 12.29 -35.10
C SER A 1053 -28.35 10.96 -34.75
N GLY A 1054 -29.14 9.89 -34.70
CA GLY A 1054 -28.65 8.52 -34.58
C GLY A 1054 -28.21 7.93 -35.92
N VAL A 1055 -27.45 6.84 -35.86
CA VAL A 1055 -27.02 6.07 -37.04
C VAL A 1055 -27.71 4.72 -37.05
N GLN A 1056 -28.37 4.39 -38.15
CA GLN A 1056 -29.04 3.11 -38.37
C GLN A 1056 -28.31 2.31 -39.46
N VAL A 1057 -28.16 1.01 -39.24
CA VAL A 1057 -27.51 0.11 -40.18
C VAL A 1057 -28.57 -0.61 -41.01
N ILE A 1058 -28.40 -0.60 -42.33
CA ILE A 1058 -29.24 -1.33 -43.29
C ILE A 1058 -28.35 -2.35 -44.01
N ALA A 1059 -28.70 -3.62 -43.92
CA ALA A 1059 -27.95 -4.70 -44.56
C ALA A 1059 -28.87 -5.54 -45.46
N GLN A 1060 -28.35 -5.92 -46.62
CA GLN A 1060 -29.03 -6.73 -47.62
C GLN A 1060 -28.14 -7.93 -48.00
N PRO A 1061 -28.35 -9.10 -47.37
CA PRO A 1061 -27.68 -10.34 -47.76
C PRO A 1061 -28.07 -10.77 -49.18
N PRO A 1062 -27.23 -11.56 -49.88
CA PRO A 1062 -27.51 -12.03 -51.23
C PRO A 1062 -28.83 -12.82 -51.28
N GLY A 1063 -29.73 -12.43 -52.19
CA GLY A 1063 -31.03 -13.10 -52.41
C GLY A 1063 -32.20 -12.63 -51.52
N LYS A 1064 -32.01 -11.68 -50.59
CA LYS A 1064 -33.07 -11.14 -49.71
C LYS A 1064 -33.34 -9.64 -49.96
N LYS A 1065 -34.53 -9.15 -49.56
CA LYS A 1065 -34.89 -7.71 -49.61
C LYS A 1065 -34.31 -6.96 -48.40
N ASN A 1066 -34.16 -5.63 -48.53
CA ASN A 1066 -33.68 -4.75 -47.45
C ASN A 1066 -34.53 -4.92 -46.17
N GLN A 1067 -33.89 -5.28 -45.07
CA GLN A 1067 -34.52 -5.41 -43.76
C GLN A 1067 -33.63 -4.79 -42.68
N THR A 1068 -34.25 -4.32 -41.60
CA THR A 1068 -33.54 -3.88 -40.38
C THR A 1068 -32.81 -5.07 -39.76
N ILE A 1069 -31.60 -4.86 -39.23
CA ILE A 1069 -30.71 -5.95 -38.74
C ILE A 1069 -31.38 -6.90 -37.75
N HIS A 1070 -32.33 -6.43 -36.95
CA HIS A 1070 -33.08 -7.27 -36.00
C HIS A 1070 -33.78 -8.48 -36.64
N LEU A 1071 -34.08 -8.45 -37.94
CA LEU A 1071 -34.79 -9.51 -38.69
C LEU A 1071 -33.86 -10.52 -39.40
N LEU A 1072 -32.53 -10.38 -39.29
CA LEU A 1072 -31.54 -11.28 -39.89
C LEU A 1072 -31.30 -12.55 -39.06
N SER A 1073 -30.77 -13.62 -39.67
CA SER A 1073 -30.38 -14.85 -38.95
C SER A 1073 -29.19 -14.60 -38.01
N GLY A 1074 -28.98 -15.46 -36.99
CA GLY A 1074 -27.90 -15.28 -36.00
C GLY A 1074 -26.49 -15.17 -36.62
N GLY A 1075 -26.18 -16.00 -37.63
CA GLY A 1075 -24.90 -15.94 -38.35
C GLY A 1075 -24.80 -14.72 -39.29
N GLU A 1076 -25.91 -14.32 -39.93
CA GLU A 1076 -25.96 -13.11 -40.77
C GLU A 1076 -25.80 -11.84 -39.93
N LYS A 1077 -26.36 -11.82 -38.71
CA LYS A 1077 -26.18 -10.74 -37.73
C LYS A 1077 -24.72 -10.60 -37.32
N ALA A 1078 -24.07 -11.72 -36.97
CA ALA A 1078 -22.66 -11.74 -36.59
C ALA A 1078 -21.76 -11.23 -37.71
N LEU A 1079 -21.92 -11.72 -38.94
CA LEU A 1079 -21.12 -11.26 -40.09
C LEU A 1079 -21.34 -9.79 -40.45
N THR A 1080 -22.58 -9.31 -40.38
CA THR A 1080 -22.90 -7.89 -40.63
C THR A 1080 -22.22 -6.99 -39.62
N ALA A 1081 -22.21 -7.38 -38.35
CA ALA A 1081 -21.55 -6.61 -37.29
C ALA A 1081 -20.03 -6.72 -37.35
N ILE A 1082 -19.48 -7.88 -37.69
CA ILE A 1082 -18.04 -8.05 -37.94
C ILE A 1082 -17.60 -7.12 -39.07
N ALA A 1083 -18.37 -7.04 -40.16
CA ALA A 1083 -18.11 -6.12 -41.26
C ALA A 1083 -18.17 -4.64 -40.82
N LEU A 1084 -19.14 -4.26 -39.98
CA LEU A 1084 -19.26 -2.89 -39.47
C LEU A 1084 -18.12 -2.52 -38.52
N VAL A 1085 -17.79 -3.42 -37.58
CA VAL A 1085 -16.71 -3.19 -36.61
C VAL A 1085 -15.37 -3.09 -37.32
N PHE A 1086 -15.10 -3.96 -38.30
CA PHE A 1086 -13.86 -3.84 -39.08
C PHE A 1086 -13.84 -2.61 -40.00
N ALA A 1087 -14.98 -2.17 -40.52
CA ALA A 1087 -15.07 -0.91 -41.28
C ALA A 1087 -14.76 0.32 -40.41
N ILE A 1088 -15.23 0.33 -39.16
CA ILE A 1088 -14.88 1.35 -38.16
C ILE A 1088 -13.38 1.24 -37.81
N PHE A 1089 -12.88 0.02 -37.66
CA PHE A 1089 -11.48 -0.26 -37.32
C PHE A 1089 -10.48 0.21 -38.39
N GLN A 1090 -10.81 0.07 -39.68
CA GLN A 1090 -9.92 0.43 -40.78
C GLN A 1090 -9.62 1.93 -40.84
N LEU A 1091 -10.51 2.78 -40.33
CA LEU A 1091 -10.37 4.23 -40.35
C LEU A 1091 -9.30 4.73 -39.38
N ASN A 1092 -9.33 4.25 -38.14
CA ASN A 1092 -8.31 4.51 -37.13
C ASN A 1092 -7.84 3.17 -36.54
N PRO A 1093 -6.82 2.54 -37.15
CA PRO A 1093 -6.36 1.23 -36.74
C PRO A 1093 -5.78 1.34 -35.33
N ALA A 1094 -6.43 0.64 -34.39
CA ALA A 1094 -5.87 0.50 -33.06
C ALA A 1094 -4.53 -0.27 -33.16
N PRO A 1095 -3.56 0.00 -32.29
CA PRO A 1095 -2.25 -0.66 -32.31
C PRO A 1095 -2.32 -2.19 -32.18
N PHE A 1096 -3.38 -2.70 -31.53
CA PHE A 1096 -3.72 -4.12 -31.52
C PHE A 1096 -5.24 -4.30 -31.47
N CYS A 1097 -5.72 -5.47 -31.88
CA CYS A 1097 -7.12 -5.87 -31.84
C CYS A 1097 -7.25 -7.25 -31.20
N LEU A 1098 -8.21 -7.41 -30.28
CA LEU A 1098 -8.44 -8.64 -29.53
C LEU A 1098 -9.81 -9.21 -29.84
N LEU A 1099 -9.88 -10.48 -30.25
CA LEU A 1099 -11.11 -11.15 -30.71
C LEU A 1099 -11.37 -12.41 -29.87
N ASP A 1100 -12.48 -12.48 -29.11
CA ASP A 1100 -12.85 -13.64 -28.27
C ASP A 1100 -14.05 -14.38 -28.88
N GLU A 1101 -13.81 -15.58 -29.44
CA GLU A 1101 -14.83 -16.52 -29.98
C GLU A 1101 -15.81 -15.88 -30.99
N VAL A 1102 -15.34 -14.93 -31.78
CA VAL A 1102 -16.11 -14.20 -32.78
C VAL A 1102 -16.62 -15.11 -33.93
N ASP A 1103 -15.95 -16.23 -34.13
CA ASP A 1103 -16.23 -17.25 -35.14
C ASP A 1103 -17.19 -18.35 -34.69
N ALA A 1104 -17.57 -18.40 -33.41
CA ALA A 1104 -18.50 -19.41 -32.88
C ALA A 1104 -19.88 -19.49 -33.59
N PRO A 1105 -20.50 -18.37 -34.06
CA PRO A 1105 -21.76 -18.42 -34.80
C PRO A 1105 -21.59 -18.53 -36.33
N LEU A 1106 -20.36 -18.74 -36.85
CA LEU A 1106 -20.06 -18.80 -38.27
C LEU A 1106 -19.99 -20.26 -38.78
N ASP A 1107 -20.33 -20.48 -40.04
CA ASP A 1107 -20.08 -21.74 -40.74
C ASP A 1107 -18.65 -21.78 -41.31
N ASP A 1108 -18.19 -22.95 -41.74
CA ASP A 1108 -16.81 -23.16 -42.22
C ASP A 1108 -16.46 -22.24 -43.41
N ALA A 1109 -17.41 -22.04 -44.34
CA ALA A 1109 -17.22 -21.21 -45.53
C ALA A 1109 -17.13 -19.70 -45.21
N ASN A 1110 -17.87 -19.19 -44.22
CA ASN A 1110 -17.73 -17.82 -43.76
C ASN A 1110 -16.52 -17.64 -42.84
N THR A 1111 -16.13 -18.68 -42.10
CA THR A 1111 -14.91 -18.67 -41.28
C THR A 1111 -13.66 -18.52 -42.15
N GLU A 1112 -13.60 -19.18 -43.31
CA GLU A 1112 -12.48 -19.03 -44.25
C GLU A 1112 -12.39 -17.59 -44.82
N ARG A 1113 -13.53 -16.97 -45.13
CA ARG A 1113 -13.59 -15.58 -45.59
C ARG A 1113 -13.18 -14.58 -44.52
N TYR A 1114 -13.66 -14.79 -43.29
CA TYR A 1114 -13.22 -14.06 -42.11
C TYR A 1114 -11.71 -14.20 -41.90
N ALA A 1115 -11.16 -15.41 -41.98
CA ALA A 1115 -9.73 -15.66 -41.79
C ALA A 1115 -8.87 -14.93 -42.83
N LYS A 1116 -9.28 -14.94 -44.11
CA LYS A 1116 -8.60 -14.17 -45.18
C LYS A 1116 -8.62 -12.67 -44.93
N LEU A 1117 -9.74 -12.14 -44.43
CA LEU A 1117 -9.86 -10.72 -44.10
C LEU A 1117 -8.93 -10.34 -42.94
N VAL A 1118 -8.95 -11.11 -41.84
CA VAL A 1118 -8.10 -10.88 -40.66
C VAL A 1118 -6.61 -10.96 -41.03
N ALA A 1119 -6.21 -11.95 -41.84
CA ALA A 1119 -4.85 -12.07 -42.36
C ALA A 1119 -4.44 -10.91 -43.29
N SER A 1120 -5.38 -10.31 -44.02
CA SER A 1120 -5.08 -9.12 -44.83
C SER A 1120 -4.83 -7.87 -43.97
N MET A 1121 -5.60 -7.74 -42.87
CA MET A 1121 -5.52 -6.61 -41.94
C MET A 1121 -4.36 -6.73 -40.97
N SER A 1122 -3.86 -7.95 -40.70
CA SER A 1122 -2.75 -8.18 -39.77
C SER A 1122 -1.45 -7.49 -40.20
N LYS A 1123 -1.28 -7.19 -41.49
CA LYS A 1123 -0.13 -6.45 -42.04
C LYS A 1123 0.09 -5.06 -41.42
N SER A 1124 -0.98 -4.42 -40.94
CA SER A 1124 -0.93 -3.07 -40.36
C SER A 1124 -1.27 -3.03 -38.87
N THR A 1125 -1.89 -4.08 -38.35
CA THR A 1125 -2.45 -4.15 -36.99
C THR A 1125 -2.12 -5.49 -36.36
N GLN A 1126 -1.71 -5.49 -35.08
CA GLN A 1126 -1.53 -6.75 -34.35
C GLN A 1126 -2.88 -7.36 -33.97
N PHE A 1127 -3.17 -8.59 -34.38
CA PHE A 1127 -4.37 -9.34 -34.00
C PHE A 1127 -4.03 -10.43 -32.99
N LEU A 1128 -4.79 -10.45 -31.90
CA LEU A 1128 -4.78 -11.51 -30.90
C LEU A 1128 -6.19 -12.12 -30.84
N PHE A 1129 -6.35 -13.35 -31.33
CA PHE A 1129 -7.68 -13.98 -31.41
C PHE A 1129 -7.73 -15.27 -30.60
N ILE A 1130 -8.86 -15.51 -29.95
CA ILE A 1130 -9.18 -16.72 -29.18
C ILE A 1130 -10.24 -17.48 -29.97
N SER A 1131 -9.94 -18.70 -30.41
CA SER A 1131 -10.86 -19.53 -31.19
C SER A 1131 -10.68 -21.02 -30.87
N HIS A 1132 -11.76 -21.78 -31.07
CA HIS A 1132 -11.77 -23.25 -31.08
C HIS A 1132 -11.99 -23.83 -32.49
N ASN A 1133 -12.16 -22.99 -33.52
CA ASN A 1133 -12.36 -23.40 -34.90
C ASN A 1133 -11.00 -23.68 -35.58
N LYS A 1134 -10.88 -24.86 -36.21
CA LYS A 1134 -9.64 -25.29 -36.87
C LYS A 1134 -9.20 -24.34 -37.99
N ILE A 1135 -10.15 -23.81 -38.78
CA ILE A 1135 -9.85 -22.91 -39.90
C ILE A 1135 -9.28 -21.58 -39.39
N ALA A 1136 -9.77 -21.08 -38.26
CA ALA A 1136 -9.24 -19.88 -37.62
C ALA A 1136 -7.89 -20.13 -36.93
N MET A 1137 -7.60 -21.35 -36.49
CA MET A 1137 -6.27 -21.68 -35.93
C MET A 1137 -5.19 -21.72 -37.01
N GLU A 1138 -5.52 -22.20 -38.22
CA GLU A 1138 -4.58 -22.31 -39.34
C GLU A 1138 -4.08 -20.95 -39.85
N MET A 1139 -4.82 -19.86 -39.62
CA MET A 1139 -4.35 -18.52 -39.99
C MET A 1139 -3.32 -17.92 -39.01
N ALA A 1140 -3.12 -18.49 -37.82
CA ALA A 1140 -2.20 -17.92 -36.84
C ALA A 1140 -0.74 -18.08 -37.31
N GLU A 1141 0.05 -17.00 -37.25
CA GLU A 1141 1.52 -17.08 -37.39
C GLU A 1141 2.12 -17.74 -36.14
N GLN A 1142 1.52 -17.50 -34.98
CA GLN A 1142 1.96 -18.06 -33.70
C GLN A 1142 0.76 -18.56 -32.90
N LEU A 1143 0.86 -19.78 -32.35
CA LEU A 1143 -0.16 -20.35 -31.48
C LEU A 1143 0.31 -20.39 -30.02
N ILE A 1144 -0.50 -19.80 -29.16
CA ILE A 1144 -0.31 -19.82 -27.72
C ILE A 1144 -1.33 -20.78 -27.12
N GLY A 1145 -0.87 -21.95 -26.72
CA GLY A 1145 -1.65 -22.95 -26.01
C GLY A 1145 -1.84 -22.57 -24.54
N VAL A 1146 -3.09 -22.49 -24.10
CA VAL A 1146 -3.44 -22.39 -22.68
C VAL A 1146 -3.89 -23.77 -22.20
N THR A 1147 -3.19 -24.33 -21.22
CA THR A 1147 -3.48 -25.65 -20.65
C THR A 1147 -3.77 -25.53 -19.16
N MET A 1148 -4.51 -26.51 -18.63
CA MET A 1148 -4.71 -26.69 -17.20
C MET A 1148 -4.00 -27.96 -16.78
N GLN A 1149 -2.80 -27.83 -16.21
CA GLN A 1149 -2.11 -28.97 -15.60
C GLN A 1149 -2.73 -29.33 -14.24
N GLU A 1150 -3.22 -28.32 -13.51
CA GLU A 1150 -3.94 -28.47 -12.24
C GLU A 1150 -5.37 -27.91 -12.41
N GLN A 1151 -6.38 -28.57 -11.82
CA GLN A 1151 -7.75 -28.05 -11.84
C GLN A 1151 -7.81 -26.66 -11.19
N GLY A 1152 -8.17 -25.66 -11.98
CA GLY A 1152 -8.30 -24.25 -11.57
C GLY A 1152 -7.06 -23.37 -11.77
N VAL A 1153 -5.94 -23.91 -12.27
CA VAL A 1153 -4.71 -23.13 -12.56
C VAL A 1153 -4.33 -23.24 -14.05
N SER A 1154 -4.32 -22.08 -14.73
CA SER A 1154 -3.95 -21.96 -16.14
C SER A 1154 -2.44 -21.79 -16.30
N ARG A 1155 -1.86 -22.49 -17.29
CA ARG A 1155 -0.46 -22.31 -17.75
C ARG A 1155 -0.41 -22.14 -19.26
N ILE A 1156 0.67 -21.52 -19.73
CA ILE A 1156 0.89 -21.24 -21.15
C ILE A 1156 1.95 -22.16 -21.72
N VAL A 1157 1.74 -22.59 -22.95
CA VAL A 1157 2.71 -23.26 -23.82
C VAL A 1157 2.70 -22.51 -25.15
N ALA A 1158 3.80 -21.88 -25.53
CA ALA A 1158 3.92 -21.22 -26.83
C ALA A 1158 4.45 -22.20 -27.87
N VAL A 1159 3.81 -22.29 -29.03
CA VAL A 1159 4.26 -23.09 -30.18
C VAL A 1159 4.30 -22.17 -31.41
N ASP A 1160 5.45 -22.12 -32.07
CA ASP A 1160 5.62 -21.40 -33.32
C ASP A 1160 5.25 -22.34 -34.49
N MET A 1161 4.31 -21.92 -35.33
CA MET A 1161 3.76 -22.75 -36.40
C MET A 1161 4.79 -23.04 -37.50
N GLU A 1162 5.70 -22.11 -37.80
CA GLU A 1162 6.78 -22.34 -38.78
C GLU A 1162 7.74 -23.43 -38.29
N SER A 1163 8.08 -23.38 -37.00
CA SER A 1163 8.93 -24.40 -36.37
C SER A 1163 8.26 -25.78 -36.29
N ALA A 1164 6.95 -25.83 -36.00
CA ALA A 1164 6.19 -27.08 -35.90
C ALA A 1164 5.98 -27.77 -37.26
N LEU A 1165 5.72 -27.01 -38.32
CA LEU A 1165 5.65 -27.51 -39.70
C LEU A 1165 6.99 -28.10 -40.15
N SER A 1166 8.11 -27.44 -39.83
CA SER A 1166 9.45 -27.95 -40.16
C SER A 1166 9.80 -29.26 -39.43
N MET A 1167 9.34 -29.45 -38.19
CA MET A 1167 9.56 -30.68 -37.42
C MET A 1167 8.63 -31.82 -37.86
N ALA A 1168 7.43 -31.53 -38.34
CA ALA A 1168 6.49 -32.51 -38.88
C ALA A 1168 6.86 -33.01 -40.28
N GLU A 1169 7.58 -32.22 -41.08
CA GLU A 1169 8.15 -32.66 -42.37
C GLU A 1169 9.45 -33.46 -42.21
N LEU A 1170 10.11 -33.39 -41.05
CA LEU A 1170 11.34 -34.12 -40.69
C LEU A 1170 11.08 -35.45 -39.94
N ALA A 1171 9.84 -35.73 -39.57
CA ALA A 1171 9.38 -36.96 -38.90
C ALA A 1171 8.54 -37.81 -39.85
#